data_AF-A0A5N6NA21-F1
#
_entry.id   AF-A0A5N6NA21-F1
#
_cell.length_a   1.000
_cell.length_b   1.000
_cell.length_c   1.000
_cell.angle_alpha   90.00
_cell.angle_beta   90.00
_cell.angle_gamma   90.00
#
_symmetry.space_group_name_H-M   'P 1'
#
loop_
_entity.id
_entity.type
_entity.pdbx_description
1 polymer ?
#
loop_
_entity_poly.entity_id
_entity_poly.type
_entity_poly.pdbx_seq_one_letter_code
_entity_poly.pdbx_strand_id
1 'polypeptide(L)'
;MKVFSCLAYYWNNDTKGDKFEPRGKRGVFLGYPHGTKGYKIYDTEQKKMIVSRHVQFVEDSFPFKIDNLNEVGDKHACEDSSHEEWMRGGDTTYMHANKHNDDLGPQENEHMQDEEPPGSTDDRDHDQGEVNDDMDEPSDTHAPIRHKRAKSQPQHLRDYAVRLPPSLDHANQAQEQPTSTVHPLAHYISYNNFSTNHKVFLAAIDSHDEPRSFKEASQDNRWIEAMQKEIKALEQNGTWTLEELPNGKKAINSKWVYKVKHKPNGEVERYKARLVAKGFTQLEGVDYHDTFAPVAKLVTMRTLLSLVVKREWHIHQLDVNNAFLHGDLEEEVYMKIPQGFTQERETRVCRLRKSIYGLKQASRNWYHKFTSCLVTLGFKQSVADPSLFIHKTGKTYVAALIYVDDVIIVENDMNKIQTTKKELHDQFTIKDLGPLKYFLGIEVARTKEGIVLSQRKYTLDILRDMGLEGCRPSAFPMEQGLKLDKCENEQRVDATQYRRLVGRLLYLQATRPDITYSVNVLSQFVAHPRQTHLEAATRVVRYLKTTLGQGIMLPKEGGTQLVAYCDSDWMGCPLTRRSRTGYFLMFGGAPVSWKSKKQSVVSRSSAEAEYRAMAATVSEILWFRWLLTELDAPQKDPTTLFCDNEAARHIANNPVFHERTKHVEMDCHFVRERVESKEILPACIKSQLQVADLLTKALGGSQLQSLTVKMGITNLHAPT
;
A
#
# COMPACT_ATOMS: atom_id res chain seq x y z
N MET A 1 -5.74 -20.78 9.67
CA MET A 1 -5.76 -21.76 10.78
C MET A 1 -7.18 -22.27 10.94
N LYS A 2 -7.38 -23.42 11.61
CA LYS A 2 -8.71 -23.97 11.94
C LYS A 2 -9.18 -23.50 13.30
N VAL A 3 -10.50 -23.39 13.50
CA VAL A 3 -11.09 -22.94 14.77
C VAL A 3 -10.84 -23.97 15.88
N PHE A 4 -10.24 -23.53 17.00
CA PHE A 4 -9.96 -24.39 18.16
C PHE A 4 -11.25 -24.90 18.81
N SER A 5 -11.24 -26.12 19.35
CA SER A 5 -12.39 -26.79 19.97
C SER A 5 -13.57 -27.10 19.03
N CYS A 6 -13.43 -26.90 17.71
CA CYS A 6 -14.46 -27.33 16.76
C CYS A 6 -14.48 -28.85 16.57
N LEU A 7 -15.64 -29.34 16.12
CA LEU A 7 -15.89 -30.71 15.69
C LEU A 7 -15.02 -31.06 14.48
N ALA A 8 -14.28 -32.17 14.60
CA ALA A 8 -13.42 -32.69 13.55
C ALA A 8 -13.72 -34.17 13.30
N TYR A 9 -13.77 -34.56 12.03
CA TYR A 9 -13.81 -35.95 11.60
C TYR A 9 -12.44 -36.34 11.05
N TYR A 10 -11.82 -37.35 11.64
CA TYR A 10 -10.48 -37.81 11.28
C TYR A 10 -10.54 -39.20 10.64
N TRP A 11 -9.60 -39.48 9.73
CA TRP A 11 -9.54 -40.77 9.05
C TRP A 11 -9.16 -41.92 9.99
N ASN A 12 -10.03 -42.93 10.08
CA ASN A 12 -9.84 -44.16 10.85
C ASN A 12 -9.05 -45.20 10.02
N ASN A 13 -7.85 -45.56 10.47
CA ASN A 13 -7.03 -46.60 9.81
C ASN A 13 -7.36 -48.02 10.26
N ASP A 14 -8.15 -48.20 11.33
CA ASP A 14 -8.26 -49.45 12.08
C ASP A 14 -9.58 -50.21 11.78
N THR A 15 -10.00 -50.26 10.51
CA THR A 15 -11.30 -50.84 10.09
C THR A 15 -11.26 -52.36 9.84
N LYS A 16 -10.21 -53.05 10.30
CA LYS A 16 -10.00 -54.52 10.29
C LYS A 16 -10.31 -55.29 8.98
N GLY A 17 -10.37 -54.59 7.84
CA GLY A 17 -10.70 -55.16 6.53
C GLY A 17 -12.17 -55.05 6.12
N ASP A 18 -13.06 -54.53 6.97
CA ASP A 18 -14.43 -54.22 6.54
C ASP A 18 -14.44 -53.07 5.52
N LYS A 19 -15.30 -53.23 4.51
CA LYS A 19 -15.52 -52.31 3.40
C LYS A 19 -16.59 -51.26 3.71
N PHE A 20 -17.49 -51.54 4.65
CA PHE A 20 -18.67 -50.73 4.97
C PHE A 20 -18.56 -49.95 6.29
N GLU A 21 -17.54 -50.21 7.12
CA GLU A 21 -17.29 -49.41 8.32
C GLU A 21 -17.02 -47.92 8.01
N PRO A 22 -17.55 -46.98 8.82
CA PRO A 22 -17.25 -45.56 8.69
C PRO A 22 -15.76 -45.24 8.83
N ARG A 23 -15.15 -44.76 7.73
CA ARG A 23 -13.74 -44.36 7.69
C ARG A 23 -13.44 -42.99 8.32
N GLY A 24 -14.46 -42.28 8.80
CA GLY A 24 -14.32 -41.03 9.56
C GLY A 24 -14.79 -41.21 10.99
N LYS A 25 -13.89 -41.08 11.98
CA LYS A 25 -14.22 -41.06 13.41
C LYS A 25 -14.35 -39.65 13.94
N ARG A 26 -15.16 -39.46 14.98
CA ARG A 26 -15.50 -38.17 15.57
C ARG A 26 -14.47 -37.73 16.62
N GLY A 27 -14.16 -36.44 16.64
CA GLY A 27 -13.29 -35.85 17.66
C GLY A 27 -13.37 -34.32 17.70
N VAL A 28 -12.48 -33.71 18.49
CA VAL A 28 -12.38 -32.26 18.70
C VAL A 28 -10.98 -31.76 18.37
N PHE A 29 -10.88 -30.67 17.62
CA PHE A 29 -9.59 -30.10 17.21
C PHE A 29 -8.90 -29.32 18.34
N LEU A 30 -7.70 -29.76 18.73
CA LEU A 30 -6.90 -29.19 19.82
C LEU A 30 -5.55 -28.59 19.34
N GLY A 31 -5.48 -28.16 18.07
CA GLY A 31 -4.33 -27.41 17.54
C GLY A 31 -3.32 -28.22 16.75
N TYR A 32 -2.09 -27.72 16.67
CA TYR A 32 -1.04 -28.24 15.80
C TYR A 32 0.12 -28.82 16.65
N PRO A 33 0.53 -30.08 16.45
CA PRO A 33 1.66 -30.67 17.16
C PRO A 33 2.99 -30.11 16.63
N HIS A 34 3.97 -29.91 17.51
CA HIS A 34 5.29 -29.45 17.10
C HIS A 34 6.00 -30.49 16.22
N GLY A 35 6.78 -30.02 15.23
CA GLY A 35 7.59 -30.87 14.34
C GLY A 35 6.84 -31.81 13.38
N THR A 36 5.49 -31.85 13.39
CA THR A 36 4.71 -32.82 12.59
C THR A 36 3.67 -32.16 11.70
N LYS A 37 3.66 -32.54 10.40
CA LYS A 37 2.68 -32.08 9.41
C LYS A 37 1.33 -32.79 9.60
N GLY A 38 0.59 -32.43 10.65
CA GLY A 38 -0.74 -32.99 10.98
C GLY A 38 -1.53 -32.10 11.96
N TYR A 39 -2.69 -32.58 12.40
CA TYR A 39 -3.60 -31.91 13.32
C TYR A 39 -3.74 -32.74 14.60
N LYS A 40 -3.67 -32.10 15.77
CA LYS A 40 -3.87 -32.72 17.09
C LYS A 40 -5.37 -32.74 17.39
N ILE A 41 -5.93 -33.92 17.62
CA ILE A 41 -7.37 -34.13 17.83
C ILE A 41 -7.58 -34.98 19.07
N TYR A 42 -8.61 -34.67 19.85
CA TYR A 42 -9.10 -35.54 20.91
C TYR A 42 -10.24 -36.41 20.37
N ASP A 43 -10.05 -37.73 20.39
CA ASP A 43 -11.11 -38.69 20.08
C ASP A 43 -12.10 -38.74 21.25
N THR A 44 -13.37 -38.43 20.99
CA THR A 44 -14.43 -38.34 22.01
C THR A 44 -14.94 -39.70 22.48
N GLU A 45 -14.76 -40.75 21.68
CA GLU A 45 -15.22 -42.11 21.97
C GLU A 45 -14.12 -42.89 22.71
N GLN A 46 -12.88 -42.83 22.21
CA GLN A 46 -11.72 -43.51 22.80
C GLN A 46 -11.04 -42.71 23.92
N LYS A 47 -11.46 -41.45 24.15
CA LYS A 47 -10.89 -40.52 25.14
C LYS A 47 -9.37 -40.36 25.03
N LYS A 48 -8.86 -40.27 23.80
CA LYS A 48 -7.41 -40.30 23.50
C LYS A 48 -6.98 -39.14 22.60
N MET A 49 -5.75 -38.70 22.82
CA MET A 49 -5.07 -37.76 21.93
C MET A 49 -4.52 -38.49 20.71
N ILE A 50 -4.82 -37.98 19.52
CA ILE A 50 -4.35 -38.50 18.23
C ILE A 50 -3.75 -37.37 17.37
N VAL A 51 -2.96 -37.75 16.37
CA VAL A 51 -2.48 -36.84 15.32
C VAL A 51 -2.82 -37.44 13.96
N SER A 52 -3.63 -36.74 13.17
CA SER A 52 -4.00 -37.16 11.81
C SER A 52 -3.65 -36.09 10.78
N ARG A 53 -3.33 -36.52 9.55
CA ARG A 53 -3.13 -35.64 8.38
C ARG A 53 -4.41 -35.41 7.58
N HIS A 54 -5.37 -36.34 7.68
CA HIS A 54 -6.61 -36.35 6.91
C HIS A 54 -7.78 -36.11 7.85
N VAL A 55 -8.28 -34.86 7.81
CA VAL A 55 -9.25 -34.32 8.75
C VAL A 55 -10.21 -33.39 8.03
N GLN A 56 -11.51 -33.59 8.24
CA GLN A 56 -12.58 -32.67 7.85
C GLN A 56 -13.07 -31.93 9.09
N PHE A 57 -13.28 -30.61 8.99
CA PHE A 57 -13.63 -29.75 10.11
C PHE A 57 -15.04 -29.19 9.92
N VAL A 58 -15.82 -29.17 11.00
CA VAL A 58 -17.15 -28.54 11.07
C VAL A 58 -17.01 -27.38 12.06
N GLU A 59 -16.51 -26.25 11.55
CA GLU A 59 -16.00 -25.14 12.38
C GLU A 59 -17.08 -24.36 13.14
N ASP A 60 -18.36 -24.60 12.81
CA ASP A 60 -19.54 -24.04 13.47
C ASP A 60 -20.10 -24.92 14.61
N SER A 61 -19.51 -26.10 14.87
CA SER A 61 -19.99 -27.06 15.89
C SER A 61 -18.91 -27.31 16.95
N PHE A 62 -19.30 -27.26 18.23
CA PHE A 62 -18.39 -27.29 19.38
C PHE A 62 -18.83 -28.36 20.40
N PRO A 63 -18.27 -29.59 20.34
CA PRO A 63 -18.76 -30.71 21.15
C PRO A 63 -18.59 -30.57 22.68
N PHE A 64 -17.80 -29.59 23.14
CA PHE A 64 -17.64 -29.25 24.56
C PHE A 64 -18.21 -27.86 24.92
N LYS A 65 -19.13 -27.33 24.11
CA LYS A 65 -19.91 -26.14 24.49
C LYS A 65 -20.89 -26.53 25.60
N ILE A 66 -20.59 -26.10 26.82
CA ILE A 66 -21.49 -26.25 27.97
C ILE A 66 -22.63 -25.24 27.79
N ASP A 67 -23.77 -25.72 27.31
CA ASP A 67 -25.03 -25.00 27.39
C ASP A 67 -25.69 -25.35 28.74
N ASN A 68 -25.48 -24.47 29.74
CA ASN A 68 -26.47 -24.14 30.77
C ASN A 68 -25.96 -23.00 31.67
N LEU A 69 -26.80 -21.96 31.82
CA LEU A 69 -26.87 -21.14 33.02
C LEU A 69 -28.05 -21.64 33.85
N ASN A 70 -27.92 -21.61 35.17
CA ASN A 70 -28.94 -21.92 36.18
C ASN A 70 -29.37 -23.41 36.25
N GLU A 71 -28.85 -24.14 37.23
CA GLU A 71 -29.61 -24.47 38.46
C GLU A 71 -28.69 -25.10 39.54
N VAL A 72 -28.97 -24.81 40.83
CA VAL A 72 -28.58 -25.50 42.09
C VAL A 72 -27.14 -26.04 42.23
N GLY A 73 -26.38 -25.83 43.32
CA GLY A 73 -26.69 -25.27 44.63
C GLY A 73 -25.95 -25.99 45.77
N ASP A 74 -24.74 -25.51 46.09
CA ASP A 74 -24.05 -25.58 47.40
C ASP A 74 -23.25 -26.85 47.86
N LYS A 75 -22.18 -26.55 48.61
CA LYS A 75 -21.35 -27.36 49.56
C LYS A 75 -20.35 -28.48 49.13
N HIS A 76 -19.08 -28.19 49.45
CA HIS A 76 -17.93 -29.07 49.80
C HIS A 76 -17.34 -30.00 48.72
N ALA A 77 -16.03 -30.32 48.69
CA ALA A 77 -14.91 -30.01 49.60
C ALA A 77 -13.60 -29.64 48.83
N CYS A 78 -12.51 -29.39 49.56
CA CYS A 78 -11.17 -29.04 49.06
C CYS A 78 -10.32 -30.30 48.82
N GLU A 79 -9.37 -30.25 47.87
CA GLU A 79 -7.99 -30.74 48.09
C GLU A 79 -7.00 -30.20 47.03
N ASP A 80 -5.77 -29.91 47.46
CA ASP A 80 -4.63 -29.50 46.62
C ASP A 80 -3.91 -30.71 46.01
N SER A 81 -3.37 -30.60 44.78
CA SER A 81 -2.00 -31.07 44.50
C SER A 81 -1.46 -30.64 43.13
N SER A 82 -0.19 -30.21 43.17
CA SER A 82 0.82 -30.08 42.10
C SER A 82 0.57 -30.64 40.68
N HIS A 83 0.90 -29.83 39.66
CA HIS A 83 1.84 -30.21 38.57
C HIS A 83 2.26 -28.98 37.72
N GLU A 84 3.20 -28.18 38.22
CA GLU A 84 4.02 -27.27 37.38
C GLU A 84 5.50 -27.58 37.59
N GLU A 85 6.05 -28.48 36.76
CA GLU A 85 7.49 -28.62 36.56
C GLU A 85 7.76 -29.19 35.15
N TRP A 86 9.02 -29.12 34.69
CA TRP A 86 9.48 -29.18 33.28
C TRP A 86 9.28 -27.83 32.53
N MET A 87 10.32 -27.09 32.11
CA MET A 87 11.76 -27.38 32.04
C MET A 87 12.59 -26.23 32.62
N ARG A 88 13.54 -26.54 33.53
CA ARG A 88 14.77 -25.76 33.75
C ARG A 88 15.97 -26.62 33.38
N GLY A 89 17.02 -25.98 32.86
CA GLY A 89 18.28 -26.62 32.49
C GLY A 89 19.11 -25.68 31.61
N GLY A 90 20.24 -25.14 32.09
CA GLY A 90 20.79 -25.24 33.44
C GLY A 90 21.80 -24.12 33.73
N ASP A 91 22.22 -24.01 34.99
CA ASP A 91 23.16 -22.99 35.45
C ASP A 91 24.63 -23.37 35.23
N THR A 92 25.51 -22.35 35.18
CA THR A 92 26.90 -22.45 35.68
C THR A 92 27.24 -21.19 36.48
N THR A 93 28.13 -21.34 37.47
CA THR A 93 28.18 -20.50 38.68
C THR A 93 29.43 -19.60 38.77
N TYR A 94 29.60 -18.92 39.92
CA TYR A 94 30.78 -18.16 40.41
C TYR A 94 30.86 -16.67 39.98
N MET A 95 31.17 -15.69 40.86
CA MET A 95 31.52 -15.74 42.30
C MET A 95 31.08 -14.48 43.09
N HIS A 96 31.26 -14.51 44.42
CA HIS A 96 30.87 -13.47 45.40
C HIS A 96 31.51 -12.07 45.24
N ALA A 97 30.81 -11.03 45.69
CA ALA A 97 31.35 -10.01 46.61
C ALA A 97 30.25 -9.28 47.44
N ASN A 98 30.65 -8.65 48.54
CA ASN A 98 29.82 -7.97 49.57
C ASN A 98 29.04 -6.73 49.03
N LYS A 99 27.87 -6.31 49.55
CA LYS A 99 27.51 -5.85 50.92
C LYS A 99 28.27 -4.58 51.38
N HIS A 100 27.58 -3.42 51.46
CA HIS A 100 27.27 -2.72 52.72
C HIS A 100 26.49 -1.39 52.51
N ASN A 101 25.56 -1.13 53.44
CA ASN A 101 25.06 0.16 54.00
C ASN A 101 24.37 1.18 53.06
N ASP A 102 23.17 1.68 53.41
CA ASP A 102 22.80 2.76 54.37
C ASP A 102 23.18 4.16 53.81
N ASP A 103 22.37 5.23 53.92
CA ASP A 103 21.51 5.65 55.05
C ASP A 103 20.29 6.51 54.61
N LEU A 104 19.56 7.08 55.59
CA LEU A 104 18.40 8.00 55.53
C LEU A 104 18.77 9.35 54.84
N GLY A 105 17.86 10.11 54.21
CA GLY A 105 16.78 10.93 54.79
C GLY A 105 17.25 12.40 55.04
N PRO A 106 16.39 13.42 55.30
CA PRO A 106 14.92 13.46 55.35
C PRO A 106 14.30 14.57 54.42
N GLN A 107 13.26 15.27 54.88
CA GLN A 107 12.37 16.21 54.13
C GLN A 107 12.47 17.67 54.65
N GLU A 108 11.92 18.64 53.90
CA GLU A 108 11.13 19.83 54.36
C GLU A 108 10.61 20.59 53.10
N ASN A 109 9.31 20.92 52.94
CA ASN A 109 8.53 22.11 53.41
C ASN A 109 8.80 23.40 52.59
N GLU A 110 7.85 24.31 52.27
CA GLU A 110 6.37 24.40 52.46
C GLU A 110 5.75 25.54 51.59
N HIS A 111 4.42 25.50 51.33
CA HIS A 111 3.49 26.66 51.13
C HIS A 111 3.72 27.71 49.98
N MET A 112 2.77 28.57 49.51
CA MET A 112 1.29 28.69 49.58
C MET A 112 0.76 29.67 48.48
N GLN A 113 -0.51 29.51 48.01
CA GLN A 113 -1.55 30.55 47.66
C GLN A 113 -1.26 31.69 46.64
N ASP A 114 -2.22 32.46 46.06
CA ASP A 114 -3.60 32.25 45.53
C ASP A 114 -4.03 33.49 44.66
N GLU A 115 -5.28 33.51 44.15
CA GLU A 115 -6.14 34.68 43.76
C GLU A 115 -6.30 35.16 42.29
N GLU A 116 -7.53 35.68 42.03
CA GLU A 116 -8.22 36.16 40.79
C GLU A 116 -9.10 37.41 41.22
N PRO A 117 -10.20 37.91 40.56
CA PRO A 117 -10.60 37.83 39.14
C PRO A 117 -10.88 39.10 38.23
N PRO A 118 -11.71 40.13 38.54
CA PRO A 118 -13.06 40.17 37.93
C PRO A 118 -13.52 41.40 37.11
N GLY A 119 -14.32 41.14 36.05
CA GLY A 119 -15.44 41.99 35.57
C GLY A 119 -15.19 42.97 34.41
N SER A 120 -16.20 43.49 33.68
CA SER A 120 -17.63 43.10 33.50
C SER A 120 -18.33 43.92 32.38
N THR A 121 -19.51 43.47 31.87
CA THR A 121 -20.63 44.26 31.22
C THR A 121 -20.35 45.06 29.91
N ASP A 122 -21.28 45.52 29.04
CA ASP A 122 -22.67 45.22 28.55
C ASP A 122 -22.99 46.23 27.38
N ASP A 123 -24.06 46.23 26.55
CA ASP A 123 -24.93 45.21 25.88
C ASP A 123 -25.97 45.92 24.91
N ARG A 124 -26.43 45.27 23.82
CA ARG A 124 -27.59 45.62 22.90
C ARG A 124 -27.59 46.99 22.13
N ASP A 125 -28.42 47.34 21.11
CA ASP A 125 -29.42 46.68 20.19
C ASP A 125 -29.73 47.57 18.92
N HIS A 126 -30.29 47.01 17.80
CA HIS A 126 -31.22 47.58 16.75
C HIS A 126 -30.98 49.00 16.07
N ASP A 127 -31.53 49.49 14.92
CA ASP A 127 -32.45 49.02 13.84
C ASP A 127 -32.29 49.81 12.47
N GLN A 128 -33.23 49.62 11.51
CA GLN A 128 -33.58 50.29 10.21
C GLN A 128 -33.42 51.85 10.08
N GLY A 129 -33.49 52.53 8.91
CA GLY A 129 -33.62 52.12 7.49
C GLY A 129 -34.02 53.28 6.48
N GLU A 130 -33.82 53.03 5.17
CA GLU A 130 -34.41 53.63 3.92
C GLU A 130 -34.41 55.14 3.50
N VAL A 131 -34.45 55.32 2.16
CA VAL A 131 -35.10 56.38 1.30
C VAL A 131 -34.20 57.21 0.32
N ASN A 132 -34.77 57.45 -0.88
CA ASN A 132 -34.28 57.90 -2.20
C ASN A 132 -33.96 59.43 -2.35
N ASP A 133 -33.96 60.17 -3.49
CA ASP A 133 -34.51 60.16 -4.89
C ASP A 133 -33.64 61.13 -5.77
N ASP A 134 -33.63 61.29 -7.12
CA ASP A 134 -34.15 60.62 -8.36
C ASP A 134 -33.50 61.35 -9.61
N MET A 135 -34.01 61.16 -10.86
CA MET A 135 -33.71 61.83 -12.16
C MET A 135 -32.55 61.27 -13.03
N ASP A 136 -32.61 61.20 -14.39
CA ASP A 136 -33.65 61.61 -15.38
C ASP A 136 -33.61 60.74 -16.68
N GLU A 137 -34.64 60.82 -17.54
CA GLU A 137 -34.87 59.99 -18.77
C GLU A 137 -34.73 60.81 -20.10
N PRO A 138 -35.23 60.44 -21.33
CA PRO A 138 -35.85 59.20 -21.88
C PRO A 138 -35.02 58.64 -23.09
N SER A 139 -35.43 57.84 -24.10
CA SER A 139 -36.69 57.15 -24.55
C SER A 139 -36.27 55.84 -25.33
N ASP A 140 -37.05 55.07 -26.12
CA ASP A 140 -38.40 55.20 -26.73
C ASP A 140 -39.00 53.85 -27.22
N THR A 141 -40.31 53.86 -27.52
CA THR A 141 -41.13 52.93 -28.34
C THR A 141 -41.13 51.39 -28.09
N HIS A 142 -42.34 50.83 -27.97
CA HIS A 142 -42.60 49.38 -27.78
C HIS A 142 -43.16 48.65 -29.01
N ALA A 143 -42.94 47.34 -29.08
CA ALA A 143 -43.77 46.37 -29.81
C ALA A 143 -43.99 45.08 -28.97
N PRO A 144 -45.12 44.35 -29.11
CA PRO A 144 -45.62 43.47 -28.03
C PRO A 144 -45.07 42.03 -27.99
N ILE A 145 -45.02 41.47 -26.78
CA ILE A 145 -44.51 40.13 -26.46
C ILE A 145 -45.50 39.04 -26.89
N ARG A 146 -45.04 38.11 -27.75
CA ARG A 146 -45.82 36.93 -28.18
C ARG A 146 -45.58 35.74 -27.25
N HIS A 147 -46.52 35.46 -26.34
CA HIS A 147 -46.44 34.31 -25.43
C HIS A 147 -46.23 32.98 -26.17
N LYS A 148 -45.12 32.28 -25.87
CA LYS A 148 -44.85 30.92 -26.39
C LYS A 148 -45.69 29.90 -25.65
N ARG A 149 -46.80 29.47 -26.25
CA ARG A 149 -47.64 28.37 -25.74
C ARG A 149 -46.81 27.07 -25.68
N ALA A 150 -46.74 26.44 -24.51
CA ALA A 150 -46.11 25.14 -24.36
C ALA A 150 -46.81 24.08 -25.23
N LYS A 151 -46.04 23.34 -26.03
CA LYS A 151 -46.55 22.22 -26.85
C LYS A 151 -46.39 20.91 -26.09
N SER A 152 -47.48 20.27 -25.71
CA SER A 152 -47.50 18.85 -25.33
C SER A 152 -47.75 17.97 -26.54
N GLN A 153 -47.26 16.73 -26.51
CA GLN A 153 -47.50 15.73 -27.55
C GLN A 153 -48.95 15.20 -27.43
N PRO A 154 -49.69 15.03 -28.55
CA PRO A 154 -51.04 14.44 -28.53
C PRO A 154 -51.04 13.05 -27.88
N GLN A 155 -51.99 12.80 -26.96
CA GLN A 155 -51.99 11.58 -26.14
C GLN A 155 -52.06 10.27 -26.96
N HIS A 156 -52.69 10.26 -28.13
CA HIS A 156 -52.80 9.06 -28.97
C HIS A 156 -51.47 8.60 -29.61
N LEU A 157 -50.42 9.42 -29.56
CA LEU A 157 -49.10 9.11 -30.15
C LEU A 157 -48.07 8.61 -29.12
N ARG A 158 -48.49 8.26 -27.90
CA ARG A 158 -47.60 7.78 -26.84
C ARG A 158 -47.03 6.38 -27.09
N ASP A 159 -47.77 5.55 -27.82
CA ASP A 159 -47.46 4.12 -27.95
C ASP A 159 -46.70 3.76 -29.26
N TYR A 160 -46.41 4.76 -30.11
CA TYR A 160 -45.69 4.58 -31.37
C TYR A 160 -44.16 4.76 -31.21
N ALA A 161 -43.47 3.66 -30.94
CA ALA A 161 -42.01 3.64 -30.72
C ALA A 161 -41.19 3.64 -32.03
N VAL A 162 -41.19 4.75 -32.78
CA VAL A 162 -40.36 4.91 -33.99
C VAL A 162 -38.97 5.45 -33.62
N ARG A 163 -37.94 4.59 -33.68
CA ARG A 163 -36.54 5.02 -33.69
C ARG A 163 -36.11 5.38 -35.11
N LEU A 164 -36.07 6.67 -35.43
CA LEU A 164 -35.31 7.15 -36.59
C LEU A 164 -33.80 7.06 -36.28
N PRO A 165 -32.95 6.63 -37.24
CA PRO A 165 -31.50 6.69 -37.07
C PRO A 165 -31.02 8.15 -37.03
N PRO A 166 -29.93 8.47 -36.31
CA PRO A 166 -29.39 9.82 -36.29
C PRO A 166 -28.78 10.16 -37.66
N SER A 167 -29.46 11.04 -38.41
CA SER A 167 -28.87 11.71 -39.57
C SER A 167 -27.71 12.59 -39.10
N LEU A 168 -26.53 12.34 -39.63
CA LEU A 168 -25.42 13.29 -39.57
C LEU A 168 -25.87 14.58 -40.26
N ASP A 169 -25.93 15.71 -39.53
CA ASP A 169 -25.06 16.85 -39.84
C ASP A 169 -25.14 18.02 -38.83
N HIS A 170 -24.12 18.87 -38.91
CA HIS A 170 -24.00 20.23 -38.36
C HIS A 170 -24.01 20.48 -36.83
N ALA A 171 -22.78 20.48 -36.30
CA ALA A 171 -22.13 21.67 -35.74
C ALA A 171 -22.66 22.33 -34.44
N ASN A 172 -21.90 22.09 -33.36
CA ASN A 172 -21.55 23.05 -32.30
C ASN A 172 -22.40 24.33 -32.16
N GLN A 173 -23.51 24.22 -31.42
CA GLN A 173 -23.79 25.22 -30.38
C GLN A 173 -23.46 24.59 -29.02
N ALA A 174 -22.69 25.30 -28.20
CA ALA A 174 -22.33 24.85 -26.87
C ALA A 174 -23.52 25.03 -25.91
N GLN A 175 -24.51 24.13 -26.00
CA GLN A 175 -25.48 23.99 -24.92
C GLN A 175 -24.77 23.42 -23.70
N GLU A 176 -24.67 24.24 -22.66
CA GLU A 176 -24.31 23.77 -21.32
C GLU A 176 -25.34 22.73 -20.89
N GLN A 177 -24.94 21.46 -20.83
CA GLN A 177 -25.80 20.45 -20.25
C GLN A 177 -25.93 20.75 -18.75
N PRO A 178 -27.14 20.91 -18.20
CA PRO A 178 -27.33 21.12 -16.77
C PRO A 178 -26.79 19.89 -16.05
N THR A 179 -25.72 20.07 -15.27
CA THR A 179 -25.05 18.94 -14.62
C THR A 179 -26.01 18.28 -13.64
N SER A 180 -26.38 17.02 -13.90
CA SER A 180 -27.41 16.26 -13.17
C SER A 180 -27.06 15.90 -11.72
N THR A 181 -26.02 16.51 -11.15
CA THR A 181 -25.48 16.27 -9.81
C THR A 181 -25.23 17.60 -9.12
N VAL A 182 -25.68 17.75 -7.87
CA VAL A 182 -25.49 18.97 -7.04
C VAL A 182 -24.00 19.30 -6.79
N HIS A 183 -23.10 18.32 -6.98
CA HIS A 183 -21.66 18.48 -6.81
C HIS A 183 -20.90 17.96 -8.05
N PRO A 184 -20.96 18.66 -9.20
CA PRO A 184 -20.33 18.18 -10.43
C PRO A 184 -18.80 18.14 -10.30
N LEU A 185 -18.16 17.20 -11.00
CA LEU A 185 -16.69 17.17 -11.09
C LEU A 185 -16.12 18.47 -11.70
N ALA A 186 -16.89 19.16 -12.56
CA ALA A 186 -16.48 20.40 -13.22
C ALA A 186 -15.99 21.50 -12.26
N HIS A 187 -16.53 21.56 -11.04
CA HIS A 187 -16.13 22.54 -10.01
C HIS A 187 -14.80 22.18 -9.30
N TYR A 188 -14.27 20.99 -9.54
CA TYR A 188 -13.05 20.46 -8.87
C TYR A 188 -12.00 19.96 -9.87
N ILE A 189 -12.38 19.73 -11.13
CA ILE A 189 -11.51 19.49 -12.30
C ILE A 189 -12.13 20.17 -13.52
N SER A 190 -11.38 21.06 -14.17
CA SER A 190 -11.66 21.46 -15.55
C SER A 190 -11.10 20.44 -16.55
N TYR A 191 -11.91 20.07 -17.55
CA TYR A 191 -11.46 19.35 -18.75
C TYR A 191 -11.40 20.25 -20.00
N ASN A 192 -11.53 21.57 -19.85
CA ASN A 192 -11.57 22.50 -20.97
C ASN A 192 -10.19 22.72 -21.62
N ASN A 193 -9.12 22.51 -20.84
CA ASN A 193 -7.73 22.63 -21.31
C ASN A 193 -7.22 21.36 -22.03
N PHE A 194 -8.03 20.31 -22.14
CA PHE A 194 -7.68 19.09 -22.88
C PHE A 194 -8.28 19.14 -24.28
N SER A 195 -7.44 18.92 -25.29
CA SER A 195 -7.86 18.87 -26.70
C SER A 195 -8.88 17.75 -26.94
N THR A 196 -9.68 17.89 -28.00
CA THR A 196 -10.70 16.91 -28.43
C THR A 196 -10.15 15.49 -28.49
N ASN A 197 -8.91 15.35 -28.96
CA ASN A 197 -8.16 14.09 -29.03
C ASN A 197 -8.06 13.36 -27.68
N HIS A 198 -7.91 14.08 -26.56
CA HIS A 198 -7.85 13.46 -25.24
C HIS A 198 -9.24 13.11 -24.66
N LYS A 199 -10.30 13.73 -25.17
CA LYS A 199 -11.69 13.33 -24.87
C LYS A 199 -12.05 12.05 -25.63
N VAL A 200 -11.61 11.94 -26.88
CA VAL A 200 -11.65 10.69 -27.68
C VAL A 200 -10.84 9.56 -27.02
N PHE A 201 -9.69 9.86 -26.40
CA PHE A 201 -8.89 8.88 -25.65
C PHE A 201 -9.65 8.15 -24.54
N LEU A 202 -10.46 8.86 -23.77
CA LEU A 202 -11.25 8.25 -22.69
C LEU A 202 -12.34 7.33 -23.28
N ALA A 203 -13.08 7.79 -24.30
CA ALA A 203 -14.12 6.99 -24.95
C ALA A 203 -13.58 5.77 -25.71
N ALA A 204 -12.35 5.83 -26.23
CA ALA A 204 -11.73 4.73 -26.98
C ALA A 204 -11.20 3.59 -26.10
N ILE A 205 -10.89 3.87 -24.82
CA ILE A 205 -10.47 2.86 -23.83
C ILE A 205 -11.66 1.98 -23.42
N ASP A 206 -12.84 2.58 -23.25
CA ASP A 206 -14.04 1.89 -22.75
C ASP A 206 -14.81 1.13 -23.86
N SER A 207 -14.36 1.20 -25.13
CA SER A 207 -15.07 0.65 -26.30
C SER A 207 -14.47 -0.61 -26.92
N HIS A 208 -13.41 -1.18 -26.33
CA HIS A 208 -12.68 -2.34 -26.89
C HIS A 208 -12.70 -3.55 -25.93
N ASP A 209 -13.52 -4.55 -26.24
CA ASP A 209 -13.46 -5.85 -25.55
C ASP A 209 -12.15 -6.59 -25.87
N GLU A 210 -11.30 -6.77 -24.86
CA GLU A 210 -10.09 -7.59 -24.96
C GLU A 210 -10.46 -9.09 -24.94
N PRO A 211 -10.05 -9.91 -25.94
CA PRO A 211 -10.43 -11.32 -25.99
C PRO A 211 -9.86 -12.08 -24.79
N ARG A 212 -10.66 -13.00 -24.26
CA ARG A 212 -10.38 -13.76 -23.04
C ARG A 212 -9.82 -15.15 -23.35
N SER A 213 -10.02 -15.65 -24.57
CA SER A 213 -9.46 -16.92 -25.02
C SER A 213 -8.76 -16.83 -26.38
N PHE A 214 -7.87 -17.80 -26.66
CA PHE A 214 -7.27 -17.99 -27.97
C PHE A 214 -8.33 -18.18 -29.07
N LYS A 215 -9.47 -18.82 -28.77
CA LYS A 215 -10.53 -19.09 -29.76
C LYS A 215 -11.26 -17.82 -30.23
N GLU A 216 -11.30 -16.78 -29.39
CA GLU A 216 -11.80 -15.45 -29.77
C GLU A 216 -10.71 -14.69 -30.56
N ALA A 217 -9.49 -14.65 -30.03
CA ALA A 217 -8.37 -13.96 -30.64
C ALA A 217 -7.96 -14.52 -32.01
N SER A 218 -8.11 -15.82 -32.25
CA SER A 218 -7.81 -16.48 -33.54
C SER A 218 -8.84 -16.19 -34.64
N GLN A 219 -9.87 -15.38 -34.37
CA GLN A 219 -10.84 -14.92 -35.38
C GLN A 219 -10.49 -13.53 -35.95
N ASP A 220 -9.50 -12.84 -35.38
CA ASP A 220 -9.08 -11.50 -35.78
C ASP A 220 -7.58 -11.49 -36.10
N ASN A 221 -7.26 -11.21 -37.37
CA ASN A 221 -5.90 -11.15 -37.90
C ASN A 221 -4.98 -10.23 -37.08
N ARG A 222 -5.50 -9.17 -36.46
CA ARG A 222 -4.71 -8.23 -35.64
C ARG A 222 -4.15 -8.89 -34.38
N TRP A 223 -4.89 -9.83 -33.79
CA TRP A 223 -4.41 -10.64 -32.67
C TRP A 223 -3.53 -11.80 -33.13
N ILE A 224 -3.79 -12.39 -34.31
CA ILE A 224 -2.91 -13.41 -34.92
C ILE A 224 -1.51 -12.83 -35.18
N GLU A 225 -1.42 -11.66 -35.81
CA GLU A 225 -0.17 -10.92 -35.98
C GLU A 225 0.54 -10.65 -34.64
N ALA A 226 -0.21 -10.24 -33.61
CA ALA A 226 0.35 -9.97 -32.30
C ALA A 226 0.91 -11.23 -31.63
N MET A 227 0.27 -12.40 -31.81
CA MET A 227 0.79 -13.69 -31.36
C MET A 227 2.04 -14.11 -32.13
N GLN A 228 2.05 -13.96 -33.46
CA GLN A 228 3.23 -14.23 -34.31
C GLN A 228 4.42 -13.34 -33.95
N LYS A 229 4.18 -12.05 -33.65
CA LYS A 229 5.22 -11.10 -33.21
C LYS A 229 5.82 -11.48 -31.84
N GLU A 230 5.01 -11.98 -30.90
CA GLU A 230 5.50 -12.50 -29.62
C GLU A 230 6.27 -13.83 -29.81
N ILE A 231 5.74 -14.77 -30.60
CA ILE A 231 6.43 -16.04 -30.95
C ILE A 231 7.81 -15.77 -31.55
N LYS A 232 7.89 -14.89 -32.55
CA LYS A 232 9.16 -14.56 -33.21
C LYS A 232 10.18 -13.95 -32.24
N ALA A 233 9.74 -13.17 -31.27
CA ALA A 233 10.62 -12.63 -30.22
C ALA A 233 11.11 -13.73 -29.25
N LEU A 234 10.28 -14.73 -28.94
CA LEU A 234 10.65 -15.89 -28.12
C LEU A 234 11.66 -16.80 -28.86
N GLU A 235 11.48 -16.99 -30.17
CA GLU A 235 12.43 -17.72 -31.02
C GLU A 235 13.76 -16.97 -31.18
N GLN A 236 13.73 -15.66 -31.46
CA GLN A 236 14.93 -14.82 -31.57
C GLN A 236 15.74 -14.76 -30.27
N ASN A 237 15.07 -14.81 -29.11
CA ASN A 237 15.74 -14.87 -27.81
C ASN A 237 16.27 -16.27 -27.43
N GLY A 238 16.00 -17.31 -28.23
CA GLY A 238 16.35 -18.69 -27.93
C GLY A 238 15.62 -19.25 -26.70
N THR A 239 14.38 -18.80 -26.46
CA THR A 239 13.68 -19.04 -25.19
C THR A 239 13.36 -20.52 -24.93
N TRP A 240 13.22 -21.35 -25.97
CA TRP A 240 13.00 -22.79 -25.83
C TRP A 240 13.64 -23.63 -26.93
N THR A 241 13.82 -24.92 -26.64
CA THR A 241 14.14 -25.99 -27.61
C THR A 241 12.97 -26.98 -27.70
N LEU A 242 12.71 -27.52 -28.90
CA LEU A 242 11.69 -28.57 -29.08
C LEU A 242 12.30 -29.94 -28.83
N GLU A 243 11.91 -30.57 -27.73
CA GLU A 243 12.41 -31.87 -27.26
C GLU A 243 11.23 -32.82 -27.00
N GLU A 244 11.46 -34.13 -26.95
CA GLU A 244 10.46 -35.07 -26.43
C GLU A 244 10.37 -34.96 -24.90
N LEU A 245 9.19 -35.24 -24.32
CA LEU A 245 9.00 -35.13 -22.87
C LEU A 245 9.66 -36.33 -22.16
N PRO A 246 10.67 -36.15 -21.29
CA PRO A 246 11.33 -37.28 -20.64
C PRO A 246 10.42 -38.03 -19.67
N ASN A 247 10.61 -39.34 -19.56
CA ASN A 247 9.86 -40.19 -18.64
C ASN A 247 9.90 -39.64 -17.20
N GLY A 248 8.72 -39.48 -16.59
CA GLY A 248 8.56 -38.96 -15.23
C GLY A 248 8.45 -37.43 -15.11
N LYS A 249 8.88 -36.64 -16.12
CA LYS A 249 8.66 -35.19 -16.16
C LYS A 249 7.21 -34.85 -16.52
N LYS A 250 6.75 -33.64 -16.19
CA LYS A 250 5.41 -33.13 -16.53
C LYS A 250 5.50 -31.79 -17.23
N ALA A 251 4.89 -31.66 -18.41
CA ALA A 251 4.85 -30.41 -19.14
C ALA A 251 3.79 -29.45 -18.59
N ILE A 252 4.19 -28.25 -18.15
CA ILE A 252 3.27 -27.18 -17.77
C ILE A 252 2.51 -26.66 -18.99
N ASN A 253 1.28 -26.17 -18.78
CA ASN A 253 0.51 -25.55 -19.84
C ASN A 253 0.82 -24.05 -19.94
N SER A 254 0.61 -23.46 -21.12
CA SER A 254 0.63 -22.00 -21.33
C SER A 254 -0.79 -21.42 -21.47
N LYS A 255 -0.88 -20.09 -21.47
CA LYS A 255 -2.05 -19.32 -21.91
C LYS A 255 -1.58 -18.06 -22.65
N TRP A 256 -2.40 -17.56 -23.55
CA TRP A 256 -2.25 -16.21 -24.08
C TRP A 256 -2.89 -15.18 -23.13
N VAL A 257 -2.33 -13.97 -23.11
CA VAL A 257 -2.91 -12.78 -22.47
C VAL A 257 -2.88 -11.65 -23.49
N TYR A 258 -4.05 -11.08 -23.77
CA TYR A 258 -4.23 -10.04 -24.77
C TYR A 258 -4.38 -8.67 -24.10
N LYS A 259 -3.83 -7.63 -24.73
CA LYS A 259 -3.93 -6.25 -24.26
C LYS A 259 -3.94 -5.29 -25.43
N VAL A 260 -4.93 -4.40 -25.52
CA VAL A 260 -4.89 -3.27 -26.45
C VAL A 260 -4.05 -2.16 -25.82
N LYS A 261 -3.17 -1.55 -26.62
CA LYS A 261 -2.45 -0.32 -26.25
C LYS A 261 -3.02 0.83 -27.04
N HIS A 262 -3.33 1.92 -26.37
CA HIS A 262 -3.85 3.16 -26.96
C HIS A 262 -2.82 4.27 -26.84
N LYS A 263 -2.65 5.05 -27.91
CA LYS A 263 -1.94 6.33 -27.90
C LYS A 263 -2.71 7.35 -27.04
N PRO A 264 -2.09 8.44 -26.56
CA PRO A 264 -2.77 9.47 -25.74
C PRO A 264 -3.96 10.22 -26.39
N ASN A 265 -4.23 9.98 -27.68
CA ASN A 265 -5.36 10.49 -28.46
C ASN A 265 -6.48 9.45 -28.70
N GLY A 266 -6.37 8.23 -28.16
CA GLY A 266 -7.41 7.18 -28.22
C GLY A 266 -7.23 6.13 -29.29
N GLU A 267 -6.55 6.48 -30.38
CA GLU A 267 -6.15 5.53 -31.41
C GLU A 267 -5.40 4.34 -30.81
N VAL A 268 -5.68 3.15 -31.32
CA VAL A 268 -4.90 1.96 -30.98
C VAL A 268 -3.45 2.16 -31.44
N GLU A 269 -2.52 2.17 -30.49
CA GLU A 269 -1.07 2.13 -30.72
C GLU A 269 -0.67 0.78 -31.32
N ARG A 270 -1.15 -0.30 -30.69
CA ARG A 270 -0.92 -1.69 -31.10
C ARG A 270 -1.76 -2.68 -30.31
N TYR A 271 -1.99 -3.83 -30.91
CA TYR A 271 -2.41 -5.06 -30.24
C TYR A 271 -1.17 -5.74 -29.64
N LYS A 272 -1.17 -6.05 -28.33
CA LYS A 272 -0.12 -6.85 -27.68
C LYS A 272 -0.71 -8.13 -27.13
N ALA A 273 -0.39 -9.25 -27.76
CA ALA A 273 -0.46 -10.55 -27.13
C ALA A 273 0.78 -10.76 -26.24
N ARG A 274 0.67 -11.60 -25.21
CA ARG A 274 1.79 -12.16 -24.46
C ARG A 274 1.57 -13.65 -24.22
N LEU A 275 2.63 -14.45 -24.34
CA LEU A 275 2.59 -15.84 -23.93
C LEU A 275 2.95 -15.97 -22.45
N VAL A 276 2.12 -16.69 -21.69
CA VAL A 276 2.24 -16.77 -20.22
C VAL A 276 2.16 -18.22 -19.76
N ALA A 277 3.19 -18.70 -19.06
CA ALA A 277 3.20 -19.99 -18.39
C ALA A 277 2.12 -20.07 -17.29
N LYS A 278 1.52 -21.25 -17.10
CA LYS A 278 0.68 -21.55 -15.93
C LYS A 278 1.55 -22.01 -14.75
N GLY A 279 2.56 -21.21 -14.36
CA GLY A 279 3.54 -21.58 -13.33
C GLY A 279 2.96 -21.77 -11.92
N PHE A 280 1.70 -21.44 -11.70
CA PHE A 280 0.96 -21.91 -10.51
C PHE A 280 0.87 -23.45 -10.43
N THR A 281 1.13 -24.18 -11.52
CA THR A 281 1.24 -25.65 -11.56
C THR A 281 2.65 -26.19 -11.27
N GLN A 282 3.67 -25.33 -11.16
CA GLN A 282 5.05 -25.73 -10.83
C GLN A 282 5.17 -26.18 -9.36
N LEU A 283 5.97 -27.22 -9.13
CA LEU A 283 6.30 -27.78 -7.82
C LEU A 283 7.67 -27.29 -7.32
N GLU A 284 7.70 -26.94 -6.03
CA GLU A 284 8.90 -26.51 -5.32
C GLU A 284 9.88 -27.68 -5.16
N GLY A 285 11.17 -27.44 -5.38
CA GLY A 285 12.21 -28.47 -5.37
C GLY A 285 12.21 -29.40 -6.60
N VAL A 286 11.42 -29.09 -7.63
CA VAL A 286 11.36 -29.85 -8.90
C VAL A 286 11.39 -28.93 -10.12
N ASP A 287 10.50 -27.94 -10.17
CA ASP A 287 10.35 -27.01 -11.29
C ASP A 287 10.90 -25.59 -10.98
N TYR A 288 11.27 -25.35 -9.71
CA TYR A 288 11.96 -24.16 -9.21
C TYR A 288 12.52 -24.45 -7.81
N HIS A 289 13.57 -23.72 -7.40
CA HIS A 289 14.03 -23.71 -6.00
C HIS A 289 13.71 -22.37 -5.32
N ASP A 290 14.25 -21.27 -5.83
CA ASP A 290 14.02 -19.92 -5.30
C ASP A 290 13.09 -19.10 -6.19
N THR A 291 12.28 -18.23 -5.58
CA THR A 291 11.43 -17.26 -6.32
C THR A 291 11.69 -15.81 -5.93
N PHE A 292 12.55 -15.56 -4.95
CA PHE A 292 12.74 -14.21 -4.39
C PHE A 292 13.53 -13.30 -5.34
N ALA A 293 12.96 -12.13 -5.61
CA ALA A 293 13.54 -11.02 -6.35
C ALA A 293 13.30 -9.72 -5.55
N PRO A 294 14.35 -8.94 -5.23
CA PRO A 294 14.22 -7.60 -4.68
C PRO A 294 13.45 -6.64 -5.60
N VAL A 295 12.77 -5.67 -4.97
CA VAL A 295 11.95 -4.67 -5.65
C VAL A 295 12.17 -3.32 -4.96
N ALA A 296 12.47 -2.27 -5.73
CA ALA A 296 12.81 -0.94 -5.20
C ALA A 296 11.77 -0.39 -4.22
N LYS A 297 12.22 0.01 -3.03
CA LYS A 297 11.34 0.60 -2.00
C LYS A 297 10.93 2.01 -2.42
N LEU A 298 9.66 2.35 -2.20
CA LEU A 298 9.16 3.73 -2.41
C LEU A 298 9.88 4.76 -1.53
N VAL A 299 10.43 4.35 -0.38
CA VAL A 299 11.30 5.21 0.46
C VAL A 299 12.61 5.51 -0.26
N THR A 300 13.31 4.50 -0.79
CA THR A 300 14.53 4.65 -1.59
C THR A 300 14.31 5.54 -2.81
N MET A 301 13.18 5.37 -3.51
CA MET A 301 12.79 6.22 -4.64
C MET A 301 12.63 7.68 -4.23
N ARG A 302 11.83 8.00 -3.19
CA ARG A 302 11.67 9.39 -2.70
C ARG A 302 12.98 10.01 -2.23
N THR A 303 13.83 9.22 -1.57
CA THR A 303 15.15 9.64 -1.08
C THR A 303 16.09 9.99 -2.22
N LEU A 304 16.19 9.11 -3.23
CA LEU A 304 16.98 9.32 -4.44
C LEU A 304 16.51 10.56 -5.21
N LEU A 305 15.20 10.70 -5.44
CA LEU A 305 14.65 11.88 -6.12
C LEU A 305 14.88 13.18 -5.34
N SER A 306 14.74 13.17 -4.01
CA SER A 306 15.04 14.35 -3.18
C SER A 306 16.52 14.73 -3.25
N LEU A 307 17.43 13.76 -3.19
CA LEU A 307 18.86 14.00 -3.33
C LEU A 307 19.21 14.61 -4.69
N VAL A 308 18.59 14.11 -5.76
CA VAL A 308 18.77 14.65 -7.12
C VAL A 308 18.32 16.11 -7.19
N VAL A 309 17.13 16.42 -6.69
CA VAL A 309 16.58 17.78 -6.74
C VAL A 309 17.47 18.77 -5.99
N LYS A 310 18.11 18.34 -4.89
CA LYS A 310 19.08 19.14 -4.13
C LYS A 310 20.48 19.23 -4.76
N ARG A 311 20.84 18.32 -5.67
CA ARG A 311 22.13 18.29 -6.39
C ARG A 311 22.04 18.69 -7.87
N GLU A 312 20.85 19.10 -8.33
CA GLU A 312 20.52 19.44 -9.72
C GLU A 312 20.84 18.34 -10.76
N TRP A 313 20.88 17.08 -10.32
CA TRP A 313 21.23 15.95 -11.19
C TRP A 313 20.14 15.62 -12.23
N HIS A 314 20.54 14.94 -13.29
CA HIS A 314 19.61 14.48 -14.33
C HIS A 314 18.91 13.18 -13.90
N ILE A 315 17.63 13.05 -14.24
CA ILE A 315 16.84 11.83 -14.01
C ILE A 315 16.20 11.41 -15.33
N HIS A 316 16.49 10.18 -15.76
CA HIS A 316 15.87 9.52 -16.90
C HIS A 316 15.15 8.24 -16.46
N GLN A 317 14.15 7.84 -17.24
CA GLN A 317 13.42 6.59 -17.07
C GLN A 317 13.66 5.68 -18.28
N LEU A 318 13.88 4.40 -18.00
CA LEU A 318 14.12 3.34 -18.99
C LEU A 318 13.10 2.21 -18.79
N ASP A 319 12.67 1.61 -19.89
CA ASP A 319 11.71 0.49 -19.97
C ASP A 319 12.40 -0.67 -20.69
N VAL A 320 12.61 -1.81 -20.02
CA VAL A 320 13.30 -2.97 -20.60
C VAL A 320 12.33 -3.81 -21.40
N ASN A 321 12.54 -3.88 -22.73
CA ASN A 321 11.67 -4.66 -23.60
C ASN A 321 11.74 -6.16 -23.25
N ASN A 322 10.59 -6.68 -22.80
CA ASN A 322 10.36 -8.10 -22.50
C ASN A 322 11.36 -8.69 -21.47
N ALA A 323 11.77 -7.88 -20.49
CA ALA A 323 12.69 -8.20 -19.36
C ALA A 323 12.85 -9.69 -19.01
N PHE A 324 11.77 -10.40 -18.63
CA PHE A 324 11.83 -11.80 -18.21
C PHE A 324 12.40 -12.76 -19.27
N LEU A 325 12.29 -12.44 -20.57
CA LEU A 325 12.84 -13.27 -21.66
C LEU A 325 14.38 -13.21 -21.75
N HIS A 326 15.02 -12.28 -21.03
CA HIS A 326 16.48 -12.18 -20.90
C HIS A 326 17.02 -12.97 -19.70
N GLY A 327 16.17 -13.33 -18.74
CA GLY A 327 16.58 -14.13 -17.58
C GLY A 327 16.75 -15.60 -17.96
N ASP A 328 17.97 -16.11 -17.93
CA ASP A 328 18.27 -17.52 -18.24
C ASP A 328 17.55 -18.47 -17.26
N LEU A 329 17.30 -19.72 -17.66
CA LEU A 329 16.58 -20.70 -16.84
C LEU A 329 17.46 -21.92 -16.59
N GLU A 330 17.86 -22.10 -15.33
CA GLU A 330 18.71 -23.22 -14.89
C GLU A 330 17.86 -24.49 -14.65
N GLU A 331 16.61 -24.36 -14.18
CA GLU A 331 15.75 -25.50 -13.90
C GLU A 331 15.10 -26.11 -15.17
N GLU A 332 14.97 -27.43 -15.22
CA GLU A 332 14.42 -28.16 -16.37
C GLU A 332 12.88 -28.08 -16.48
N VAL A 333 12.36 -26.89 -16.80
CA VAL A 333 10.92 -26.66 -17.01
C VAL A 333 10.52 -27.00 -18.46
N TYR A 334 9.63 -27.98 -18.60
CA TYR A 334 9.00 -28.33 -19.88
C TYR A 334 7.64 -27.67 -20.00
N MET A 335 7.37 -27.00 -21.11
CA MET A 335 6.10 -26.37 -21.45
C MET A 335 5.46 -27.04 -22.66
N LYS A 336 4.14 -27.23 -22.66
CA LYS A 336 3.42 -27.67 -23.87
C LYS A 336 3.47 -26.58 -24.94
N ILE A 337 3.57 -27.01 -26.19
CA ILE A 337 3.54 -26.13 -27.37
C ILE A 337 2.35 -25.16 -27.28
N PRO A 338 2.58 -23.85 -27.48
CA PRO A 338 1.53 -22.85 -27.36
C PRO A 338 0.55 -22.90 -28.53
N GLN A 339 -0.72 -22.59 -28.24
CA GLN A 339 -1.78 -22.57 -29.24
C GLN A 339 -1.46 -21.55 -30.34
N GLY A 340 -1.49 -21.98 -31.60
CA GLY A 340 -1.11 -21.18 -32.78
C GLY A 340 0.33 -21.34 -33.28
N PHE A 341 1.16 -22.22 -32.69
CA PHE A 341 2.56 -22.39 -33.09
C PHE A 341 2.84 -23.52 -34.10
N THR A 342 2.04 -24.59 -34.14
CA THR A 342 2.35 -25.78 -34.96
C THR A 342 1.10 -26.58 -35.34
N GLN A 343 1.22 -27.50 -36.31
CA GLN A 343 0.14 -28.36 -36.79
C GLN A 343 -0.35 -29.36 -35.71
N GLU A 344 -1.60 -29.84 -35.88
CA GLU A 344 -2.40 -30.56 -34.86
C GLU A 344 -1.90 -31.97 -34.45
N ARG A 345 -0.67 -32.35 -34.80
CA ARG A 345 -0.07 -33.68 -34.51
C ARG A 345 1.33 -33.64 -33.90
N GLU A 346 1.83 -32.46 -33.54
CA GLU A 346 3.15 -32.29 -32.91
C GLU A 346 3.12 -32.77 -31.45
N THR A 347 3.84 -33.87 -31.15
CA THR A 347 3.90 -34.49 -29.79
C THR A 347 5.01 -33.92 -28.90
N ARG A 348 5.94 -33.15 -29.47
CA ARG A 348 7.08 -32.54 -28.77
C ARG A 348 6.64 -31.45 -27.78
N VAL A 349 7.54 -31.11 -26.87
CA VAL A 349 7.37 -30.07 -25.85
C VAL A 349 8.46 -29.01 -25.97
N CYS A 350 8.12 -27.78 -25.61
CA CYS A 350 9.07 -26.68 -25.47
C CYS A 350 9.83 -26.84 -24.14
N ARG A 351 11.06 -27.34 -24.16
CA ARG A 351 11.96 -27.21 -23.01
C ARG A 351 12.39 -25.76 -22.92
N LEU A 352 12.05 -25.10 -21.82
CA LEU A 352 12.43 -23.71 -21.62
C LEU A 352 13.93 -23.62 -21.32
N ARG A 353 14.59 -22.67 -21.97
CA ARG A 353 16.01 -22.31 -21.79
C ARG A 353 16.18 -20.92 -21.19
N LYS A 354 15.15 -20.07 -21.34
CA LYS A 354 15.00 -18.80 -20.64
C LYS A 354 13.63 -18.69 -19.98
N SER A 355 13.54 -17.79 -19.02
CA SER A 355 12.33 -17.49 -18.28
C SER A 355 11.25 -16.88 -19.17
N ILE A 356 9.98 -17.14 -18.83
CA ILE A 356 8.81 -16.52 -19.47
C ILE A 356 7.83 -16.01 -18.43
N TYR A 357 7.00 -15.05 -18.81
CA TYR A 357 5.94 -14.51 -17.96
C TYR A 357 5.11 -15.64 -17.34
N GLY A 358 4.89 -15.58 -16.02
CA GLY A 358 4.05 -16.54 -15.30
C GLY A 358 4.76 -17.80 -14.78
N LEU A 359 6.06 -18.00 -15.05
CA LEU A 359 6.89 -18.90 -14.22
C LEU A 359 7.12 -18.26 -12.83
N LYS A 360 7.29 -19.10 -11.80
CA LYS A 360 7.50 -18.64 -10.42
C LYS A 360 8.86 -17.96 -10.20
N GLN A 361 9.91 -18.41 -10.90
CA GLN A 361 11.27 -17.86 -10.77
C GLN A 361 11.58 -16.71 -11.75
N ALA A 362 10.72 -16.39 -12.72
CA ALA A 362 11.04 -15.47 -13.81
C ALA A 362 11.55 -14.07 -13.37
N SER A 363 10.97 -13.51 -12.30
CA SER A 363 11.41 -12.24 -11.72
C SER A 363 12.79 -12.33 -11.07
N ARG A 364 13.14 -13.47 -10.45
CA ARG A 364 14.45 -13.71 -9.85
C ARG A 364 15.53 -13.84 -10.92
N ASN A 365 15.27 -14.64 -11.95
CA ASN A 365 16.25 -14.93 -13.00
C ASN A 365 16.55 -13.68 -13.84
N TRP A 366 15.52 -12.87 -14.13
CA TRP A 366 15.70 -11.53 -14.69
C TRP A 366 16.53 -10.62 -13.78
N TYR A 367 16.13 -10.49 -12.51
CA TYR A 367 16.85 -9.63 -11.55
C TYR A 367 18.32 -10.03 -11.41
N HIS A 368 18.62 -11.33 -11.36
CA HIS A 368 19.99 -11.84 -11.32
C HIS A 368 20.77 -11.45 -12.58
N LYS A 369 20.22 -11.69 -13.77
CA LYS A 369 20.85 -11.32 -15.06
C LYS A 369 21.18 -9.83 -15.14
N PHE A 370 20.24 -8.96 -14.74
CA PHE A 370 20.44 -7.51 -14.76
C PHE A 370 21.44 -7.05 -13.69
N THR A 371 21.40 -7.67 -12.50
CA THR A 371 22.39 -7.45 -11.43
C THR A 371 23.80 -7.80 -11.90
N SER A 372 24.00 -8.98 -12.52
CA SER A 372 25.31 -9.40 -13.04
C SER A 372 25.82 -8.40 -14.09
N CYS A 373 24.97 -7.97 -15.03
CA CYS A 373 25.33 -6.95 -16.02
C CYS A 373 25.81 -5.64 -15.37
N LEU A 374 25.02 -5.07 -14.44
CA LEU A 374 25.39 -3.82 -13.76
C LEU A 374 26.70 -3.95 -12.97
N VAL A 375 26.94 -5.09 -12.30
CA VAL A 375 28.21 -5.36 -11.61
C VAL A 375 29.38 -5.46 -12.60
N THR A 376 29.20 -6.07 -13.77
CA THR A 376 30.20 -6.08 -14.85
C THR A 376 30.46 -4.68 -15.43
N LEU A 377 29.45 -3.81 -15.49
CA LEU A 377 29.59 -2.38 -15.83
C LEU A 377 30.17 -1.53 -14.67
N GLY A 378 30.58 -2.15 -13.57
CA GLY A 378 31.25 -1.48 -12.44
C GLY A 378 30.31 -0.78 -11.46
N PHE A 379 29.01 -1.09 -11.45
CA PHE A 379 28.10 -0.62 -10.40
C PHE A 379 28.24 -1.48 -9.13
N LYS A 380 28.27 -0.83 -7.97
CA LYS A 380 28.13 -1.49 -6.67
C LYS A 380 26.65 -1.55 -6.28
N GLN A 381 26.19 -2.73 -5.85
CA GLN A 381 24.87 -2.90 -5.26
C GLN A 381 24.79 -2.29 -3.84
N SER A 382 23.68 -1.64 -3.52
CA SER A 382 23.37 -1.12 -2.17
C SER A 382 23.01 -2.26 -1.22
N VAL A 383 23.53 -2.19 0.02
CA VAL A 383 23.14 -3.09 1.11
C VAL A 383 21.83 -2.64 1.75
N ALA A 384 21.55 -1.32 1.76
CA ALA A 384 20.31 -0.78 2.31
C ALA A 384 19.06 -1.10 1.45
N ASP A 385 19.20 -1.12 0.12
CA ASP A 385 18.16 -1.58 -0.82
C ASP A 385 18.81 -2.29 -2.03
N PRO A 386 18.74 -3.64 -2.12
CA PRO A 386 19.38 -4.39 -3.21
C PRO A 386 18.90 -4.04 -4.63
N SER A 387 17.78 -3.32 -4.78
CA SER A 387 17.32 -2.80 -6.08
C SER A 387 17.97 -1.47 -6.49
N LEU A 388 18.82 -0.89 -5.63
CA LEU A 388 19.63 0.31 -5.89
C LEU A 388 21.08 -0.08 -6.22
N PHE A 389 21.61 0.50 -7.29
CA PHE A 389 22.96 0.28 -7.79
C PHE A 389 23.64 1.64 -7.99
N ILE A 390 24.90 1.76 -7.57
CA ILE A 390 25.65 3.02 -7.57
C ILE A 390 27.03 2.81 -8.22
N HIS A 391 27.35 3.62 -9.22
CA HIS A 391 28.68 3.71 -9.83
C HIS A 391 29.24 5.10 -9.56
N LYS A 392 30.36 5.19 -8.82
CA LYS A 392 31.04 6.44 -8.50
C LYS A 392 32.52 6.33 -8.90
N THR A 393 32.95 7.17 -9.82
CA THR A 393 34.32 7.21 -10.35
C THR A 393 34.81 8.65 -10.37
N GLY A 394 35.69 9.01 -9.43
CA GLY A 394 36.17 10.37 -9.25
C GLY A 394 35.03 11.35 -8.96
N LYS A 395 34.73 12.23 -9.94
CA LYS A 395 33.62 13.19 -9.87
C LYS A 395 32.30 12.66 -10.47
N THR A 396 32.34 11.61 -11.29
CA THR A 396 31.14 11.07 -11.95
C THR A 396 30.38 10.16 -10.99
N TYR A 397 29.07 10.37 -10.90
CA TYR A 397 28.15 9.61 -10.04
C TYR A 397 26.93 9.20 -10.87
N VAL A 398 26.68 7.89 -10.92
CA VAL A 398 25.50 7.27 -11.54
C VAL A 398 24.79 6.42 -10.49
N ALA A 399 23.47 6.52 -10.41
CA ALA A 399 22.64 5.60 -9.63
C ALA A 399 21.50 5.04 -10.48
N ALA A 400 21.33 3.72 -10.47
CA ALA A 400 20.23 3.02 -11.11
C ALA A 400 19.33 2.38 -10.03
N LEU A 401 18.03 2.64 -10.10
CA LEU A 401 17.02 2.09 -9.19
C LEU A 401 16.00 1.28 -10.00
N ILE A 402 15.90 -0.02 -9.70
CA ILE A 402 15.21 -1.00 -10.54
C ILE A 402 13.88 -1.44 -9.93
N TYR A 403 12.81 -1.34 -10.70
CA TYR A 403 11.52 -1.96 -10.41
C TYR A 403 11.11 -2.85 -11.58
N VAL A 404 11.57 -4.10 -11.55
CA VAL A 404 11.22 -5.15 -12.52
C VAL A 404 11.58 -4.74 -13.97
N ASP A 405 10.62 -4.30 -14.78
CA ASP A 405 10.82 -3.85 -16.18
C ASP A 405 11.21 -2.35 -16.25
N ASP A 406 10.83 -1.53 -15.25
CA ASP A 406 11.11 -0.09 -15.16
C ASP A 406 12.46 0.17 -14.43
N VAL A 407 13.28 1.09 -14.94
CA VAL A 407 14.52 1.56 -14.28
C VAL A 407 14.57 3.09 -14.27
N ILE A 408 14.83 3.68 -13.09
CA ILE A 408 15.23 5.09 -12.97
C ILE A 408 16.76 5.14 -13.01
N ILE A 409 17.33 5.94 -13.92
CA ILE A 409 18.75 6.32 -13.88
C ILE A 409 18.88 7.79 -13.48
N VAL A 410 19.78 8.02 -12.54
CA VAL A 410 20.16 9.31 -11.96
C VAL A 410 21.64 9.55 -12.24
N GLU A 411 22.00 10.73 -12.73
CA GLU A 411 23.39 11.02 -13.09
C GLU A 411 23.76 12.51 -13.08
N ASN A 412 25.04 12.80 -12.84
CA ASN A 412 25.58 14.16 -12.82
C ASN A 412 26.34 14.57 -14.10
N ASP A 413 26.53 13.67 -15.06
CA ASP A 413 27.17 13.93 -16.36
C ASP A 413 26.29 13.40 -17.51
N MET A 414 25.97 14.26 -18.47
CA MET A 414 25.15 13.91 -19.63
C MET A 414 25.88 13.06 -20.68
N ASN A 415 27.20 12.88 -20.57
CA ASN A 415 27.98 12.00 -21.44
C ASN A 415 27.92 10.55 -20.97
N LYS A 416 28.31 10.28 -19.72
CA LYS A 416 28.33 8.92 -19.16
C LYS A 416 26.93 8.31 -19.03
N ILE A 417 25.86 9.11 -18.94
CA ILE A 417 24.48 8.58 -19.01
C ILE A 417 24.14 8.02 -20.39
N GLN A 418 24.68 8.61 -21.47
CA GLN A 418 24.47 8.09 -22.83
C GLN A 418 25.32 6.85 -23.07
N THR A 419 26.55 6.81 -22.53
CA THR A 419 27.37 5.58 -22.52
C THR A 419 26.65 4.44 -21.80
N THR A 420 26.18 4.67 -20.57
CA THR A 420 25.48 3.66 -19.75
C THR A 420 24.15 3.24 -20.37
N LYS A 421 23.37 4.18 -20.94
CA LYS A 421 22.17 3.86 -21.72
C LYS A 421 22.48 2.96 -22.92
N LYS A 422 23.57 3.22 -23.63
CA LYS A 422 24.00 2.40 -24.77
C LYS A 422 24.45 1.01 -24.31
N GLU A 423 25.34 0.93 -23.31
CA GLU A 423 25.84 -0.34 -22.72
C GLU A 423 24.70 -1.27 -22.30
N LEU A 424 23.63 -0.71 -21.71
CA LEU A 424 22.42 -1.46 -21.33
C LEU A 424 21.47 -1.74 -22.50
N HIS A 425 21.38 -0.85 -23.50
CA HIS A 425 20.59 -1.08 -24.72
C HIS A 425 21.17 -2.22 -25.56
N ASP A 426 22.50 -2.25 -25.72
CA ASP A 426 23.22 -3.26 -26.49
C ASP A 426 23.08 -4.67 -25.87
N GLN A 427 22.79 -4.78 -24.57
CA GLN A 427 22.54 -6.07 -23.88
C GLN A 427 21.06 -6.46 -23.73
N PHE A 428 20.15 -5.50 -23.48
CA PHE A 428 18.75 -5.79 -23.11
C PHE A 428 17.69 -5.12 -23.99
N THR A 429 18.09 -4.42 -25.06
CA THR A 429 17.20 -3.70 -25.99
C THR A 429 16.29 -2.71 -25.25
N ILE A 430 16.89 -1.83 -24.44
CA ILE A 430 16.17 -0.85 -23.63
C ILE A 430 15.44 0.20 -24.48
N LYS A 431 14.22 0.55 -24.07
CA LYS A 431 13.51 1.74 -24.54
C LYS A 431 13.79 2.91 -23.59
N ASP A 432 14.42 3.97 -24.10
CA ASP A 432 14.55 5.24 -23.38
C ASP A 432 13.21 5.98 -23.37
N LEU A 433 12.73 6.36 -22.18
CA LEU A 433 11.52 7.19 -22.01
C LEU A 433 11.87 8.66 -21.76
N GLY A 434 13.17 9.01 -21.74
CA GLY A 434 13.64 10.37 -21.54
C GLY A 434 13.47 10.83 -20.09
N PRO A 435 13.23 12.13 -19.84
CA PRO A 435 13.07 12.67 -18.49
C PRO A 435 11.94 12.00 -17.72
N LEU A 436 12.23 11.59 -16.48
CA LEU A 436 11.24 10.98 -15.57
C LEU A 436 9.97 11.84 -15.44
N LYS A 437 8.82 11.24 -15.80
CA LYS A 437 7.48 11.85 -15.78
C LYS A 437 6.41 10.96 -15.11
N TYR A 438 6.55 9.64 -15.15
CA TYR A 438 5.54 8.72 -14.63
C TYR A 438 6.14 7.35 -14.29
N PHE A 439 6.19 7.00 -13.00
CA PHE A 439 6.82 5.77 -12.51
C PHE A 439 5.89 5.05 -11.55
N LEU A 440 5.59 3.77 -11.81
CA LEU A 440 4.73 2.93 -10.95
C LEU A 440 3.35 3.53 -10.64
N GLY A 441 2.76 4.28 -11.57
CA GLY A 441 1.47 4.94 -11.32
C GLY A 441 1.55 6.24 -10.50
N ILE A 442 2.76 6.73 -10.22
CA ILE A 442 3.04 8.04 -9.63
C ILE A 442 3.42 9.01 -10.76
N GLU A 443 2.73 10.13 -10.80
CA GLU A 443 2.97 11.26 -11.70
C GLU A 443 4.09 12.13 -11.11
N VAL A 444 5.07 12.52 -11.93
CA VAL A 444 6.29 13.24 -11.50
C VAL A 444 6.35 14.59 -12.20
N ALA A 445 6.04 15.66 -11.47
CA ALA A 445 6.06 17.03 -11.97
C ALA A 445 7.29 17.78 -11.46
N ARG A 446 8.10 18.34 -12.37
CA ARG A 446 9.22 19.23 -12.00
C ARG A 446 8.72 20.68 -11.98
N THR A 447 9.00 21.42 -10.92
CA THR A 447 8.71 22.85 -10.77
C THR A 447 10.02 23.62 -10.57
N LYS A 448 9.97 24.95 -10.42
CA LYS A 448 11.15 25.75 -10.05
C LYS A 448 11.62 25.45 -8.61
N GLU A 449 10.70 25.07 -7.75
CA GLU A 449 10.90 24.81 -6.31
C GLU A 449 11.39 23.38 -6.02
N GLY A 450 11.19 22.43 -6.95
CA GLY A 450 11.56 21.03 -6.74
C GLY A 450 10.78 20.02 -7.59
N ILE A 451 10.43 18.87 -7.02
CA ILE A 451 9.59 17.84 -7.66
C ILE A 451 8.35 17.55 -6.81
N VAL A 452 7.16 17.59 -7.42
CA VAL A 452 5.94 17.06 -6.83
C VAL A 452 5.70 15.64 -7.34
N LEU A 453 5.42 14.71 -6.43
CA LEU A 453 4.94 13.36 -6.71
C LEU A 453 3.47 13.25 -6.37
N SER A 454 2.61 12.96 -7.34
CA SER A 454 1.16 12.84 -7.16
C SER A 454 0.59 11.57 -7.81
N GLN A 455 -0.67 11.28 -7.56
CA GLN A 455 -1.38 10.11 -8.10
C GLN A 455 -2.78 10.52 -8.56
N ARG A 456 -2.91 11.64 -9.29
CA ARG A 456 -4.19 12.24 -9.68
C ARG A 456 -5.02 11.29 -10.54
N LYS A 457 -4.43 10.69 -11.58
CA LYS A 457 -5.15 9.69 -12.39
C LYS A 457 -5.66 8.54 -11.53
N TYR A 458 -4.82 7.98 -10.67
CA TYR A 458 -5.20 6.84 -9.84
C TYR A 458 -6.30 7.16 -8.82
N THR A 459 -6.30 8.39 -8.30
CA THR A 459 -7.36 8.94 -7.43
C THR A 459 -8.70 9.07 -8.18
N LEU A 460 -8.67 9.52 -9.44
CA LEU A 460 -9.87 9.57 -10.29
C LEU A 460 -10.40 8.18 -10.63
N ASP A 461 -9.51 7.26 -10.97
CA ASP A 461 -9.84 5.86 -11.23
C ASP A 461 -10.46 5.18 -9.99
N ILE A 462 -10.18 5.64 -8.75
CA ILE A 462 -10.85 5.19 -7.51
C ILE A 462 -12.26 5.78 -7.39
N LEU A 463 -12.44 7.07 -7.68
CA LEU A 463 -13.75 7.73 -7.63
C LEU A 463 -14.73 7.14 -8.65
N ARG A 464 -14.26 6.83 -9.87
CA ARG A 464 -15.04 6.17 -10.91
C ARG A 464 -15.39 4.72 -10.54
N ASP A 465 -14.41 3.95 -10.04
CA ASP A 465 -14.60 2.57 -9.53
C ASP A 465 -15.75 2.47 -8.50
N MET A 466 -16.00 3.54 -7.75
CA MET A 466 -17.01 3.60 -6.69
C MET A 466 -18.29 4.36 -7.09
N GLY A 467 -18.38 4.93 -8.30
CA GLY A 467 -19.49 5.79 -8.71
C GLY A 467 -19.59 7.12 -7.95
N LEU A 468 -18.52 7.53 -7.26
CA LEU A 468 -18.51 8.68 -6.34
C LEU A 468 -18.07 10.00 -7.02
N GLU A 469 -17.94 10.02 -8.35
CA GLU A 469 -17.62 11.24 -9.12
C GLU A 469 -18.58 12.41 -8.77
N GLY A 470 -19.89 12.16 -8.64
CA GLY A 470 -20.91 13.15 -8.27
C GLY A 470 -21.11 13.38 -6.75
N CYS A 471 -20.34 12.76 -5.86
CA CYS A 471 -20.63 12.76 -4.41
C CYS A 471 -20.45 14.12 -3.72
N ARG A 472 -21.08 14.30 -2.55
CA ARG A 472 -20.79 15.44 -1.65
C ARG A 472 -19.37 15.33 -1.09
N PRO A 473 -18.49 16.34 -1.31
CA PRO A 473 -17.12 16.32 -0.81
C PRO A 473 -17.03 16.27 0.73
N SER A 474 -15.87 15.84 1.24
CA SER A 474 -15.51 15.97 2.65
C SER A 474 -14.22 16.78 2.82
N ALA A 475 -14.15 17.55 3.91
CA ALA A 475 -12.96 18.34 4.26
C ALA A 475 -11.86 17.53 4.97
N PHE A 476 -12.19 16.32 5.46
CA PHE A 476 -11.26 15.46 6.20
C PHE A 476 -11.62 13.96 6.03
N PRO A 477 -10.63 13.05 6.02
CA PRO A 477 -10.84 11.65 5.62
C PRO A 477 -11.62 10.82 6.64
N MET A 478 -11.52 11.12 7.94
CA MET A 478 -12.10 10.36 9.04
C MET A 478 -12.48 11.30 10.19
N GLU A 479 -13.57 11.00 10.91
CA GLU A 479 -14.09 11.84 12.00
C GLU A 479 -13.25 11.71 13.28
N GLN A 480 -13.09 12.81 14.01
CA GLN A 480 -12.37 12.84 15.28
C GLN A 480 -13.06 11.93 16.30
N GLY A 481 -12.29 11.13 17.03
CA GLY A 481 -12.82 10.21 18.04
C GLY A 481 -13.58 8.98 17.49
N LEU A 482 -13.75 8.83 16.16
CA LEU A 482 -14.45 7.70 15.56
C LEU A 482 -13.78 6.36 15.91
N LYS A 483 -14.49 5.54 16.69
CA LYS A 483 -14.04 4.22 17.15
C LYS A 483 -14.82 3.13 16.43
N LEU A 484 -14.22 2.60 15.37
CA LEU A 484 -14.72 1.42 14.66
C LEU A 484 -14.40 0.16 15.47
N ASP A 485 -15.43 -0.63 15.78
CA ASP A 485 -15.30 -1.93 16.44
C ASP A 485 -15.49 -3.08 15.42
N LYS A 486 -16.14 -4.20 15.76
CA LYS A 486 -16.43 -5.27 14.77
C LYS A 486 -17.81 -5.12 14.10
N CYS A 487 -18.69 -4.33 14.72
CA CYS A 487 -20.08 -4.10 14.38
C CYS A 487 -20.82 -5.42 14.07
N GLU A 488 -20.75 -6.40 14.99
CA GLU A 488 -21.15 -7.78 14.67
C GLU A 488 -22.65 -7.92 14.31
N ASN A 489 -23.48 -6.99 14.80
CA ASN A 489 -24.92 -6.90 14.56
C ASN A 489 -25.28 -6.15 13.27
N GLU A 490 -24.36 -5.45 12.61
CA GLU A 490 -24.63 -4.72 11.36
C GLU A 490 -24.74 -5.65 10.14
N GLN A 491 -25.42 -5.19 9.09
CA GLN A 491 -25.41 -5.84 7.79
C GLN A 491 -23.97 -6.00 7.25
N ARG A 492 -23.68 -7.17 6.69
CA ARG A 492 -22.38 -7.45 6.03
C ARG A 492 -22.35 -6.79 4.66
N VAL A 493 -21.21 -6.19 4.33
CA VAL A 493 -20.90 -5.61 3.02
C VAL A 493 -20.13 -6.63 2.17
N ASP A 494 -20.14 -6.51 0.84
CA ASP A 494 -19.27 -7.33 -0.02
C ASP A 494 -17.79 -7.12 0.34
N ALA A 495 -17.18 -8.18 0.86
CA ALA A 495 -15.77 -8.22 1.19
C ALA A 495 -14.87 -8.05 -0.04
N THR A 496 -15.36 -8.31 -1.25
CA THR A 496 -14.60 -8.17 -2.51
C THR A 496 -14.46 -6.70 -2.91
N GLN A 497 -15.57 -5.96 -2.99
CA GLN A 497 -15.60 -4.51 -3.24
C GLN A 497 -14.82 -3.75 -2.16
N TYR A 498 -15.05 -4.06 -0.88
CA TYR A 498 -14.34 -3.41 0.23
C TYR A 498 -12.83 -3.69 0.19
N ARG A 499 -12.42 -4.94 -0.08
CA ARG A 499 -10.99 -5.32 -0.23
C ARG A 499 -10.34 -4.66 -1.44
N ARG A 500 -11.06 -4.53 -2.58
CA ARG A 500 -10.60 -3.77 -3.75
C ARG A 500 -10.39 -2.30 -3.38
N LEU A 501 -11.39 -1.65 -2.76
CA LEU A 501 -11.29 -0.25 -2.37
C LEU A 501 -10.13 -0.01 -1.40
N VAL A 502 -10.06 -0.74 -0.28
CA VAL A 502 -9.00 -0.57 0.71
C VAL A 502 -7.62 -0.94 0.14
N GLY A 503 -7.53 -1.94 -0.74
CA GLY A 503 -6.31 -2.25 -1.48
C GLY A 503 -5.82 -1.09 -2.37
N ARG A 504 -6.74 -0.41 -3.07
CA ARG A 504 -6.41 0.80 -3.85
C ARG A 504 -6.01 1.97 -2.94
N LEU A 505 -6.73 2.19 -1.84
CA LEU A 505 -6.40 3.24 -0.87
C LEU A 505 -5.05 3.00 -0.17
N LEU A 506 -4.66 1.75 0.07
CA LEU A 506 -3.33 1.39 0.57
C LEU A 506 -2.23 1.76 -0.43
N TYR A 507 -2.45 1.58 -1.74
CA TYR A 507 -1.49 1.98 -2.76
C TYR A 507 -1.35 3.50 -2.89
N LEU A 508 -2.45 4.24 -2.71
CA LEU A 508 -2.48 5.70 -2.75
C LEU A 508 -1.69 6.36 -1.59
N GLN A 509 -1.37 5.62 -0.52
CA GLN A 509 -0.45 6.08 0.53
C GLN A 509 0.98 6.34 0.04
N ALA A 510 1.33 5.97 -1.21
CA ALA A 510 2.64 6.25 -1.79
C ALA A 510 2.92 7.77 -1.97
N THR A 511 1.89 8.58 -2.25
CA THR A 511 2.00 10.06 -2.29
C THR A 511 1.01 10.78 -1.37
N ARG A 512 0.22 10.06 -0.57
CA ARG A 512 -0.78 10.63 0.35
C ARG A 512 -0.53 10.22 1.81
N PRO A 513 0.41 10.87 2.52
CA PRO A 513 0.58 10.66 3.96
C PRO A 513 -0.71 10.94 4.74
N ASP A 514 -1.46 11.95 4.29
CA ASP A 514 -2.71 12.48 4.89
C ASP A 514 -3.86 11.46 5.06
N ILE A 515 -3.90 10.37 4.27
CA ILE A 515 -4.89 9.29 4.44
C ILE A 515 -4.35 8.08 5.22
N THR A 516 -3.08 8.07 5.61
CA THR A 516 -2.37 6.88 6.11
C THR A 516 -2.99 6.31 7.38
N TYR A 517 -3.35 7.15 8.36
CA TYR A 517 -4.06 6.69 9.56
C TYR A 517 -5.38 6.01 9.19
N SER A 518 -6.29 6.76 8.54
CA SER A 518 -7.65 6.36 8.20
C SER A 518 -7.70 5.02 7.47
N VAL A 519 -6.83 4.84 6.47
CA VAL A 519 -6.77 3.62 5.67
C VAL A 519 -6.13 2.45 6.44
N ASN A 520 -5.16 2.72 7.33
CA ASN A 520 -4.62 1.69 8.25
C ASN A 520 -5.50 1.44 9.50
N VAL A 521 -6.62 2.13 9.66
CA VAL A 521 -7.73 1.71 10.54
C VAL A 521 -8.67 0.78 9.76
N LEU A 522 -9.11 1.21 8.57
CA LEU A 522 -10.03 0.47 7.69
C LEU A 522 -9.51 -0.90 7.23
N SER A 523 -8.20 -1.05 7.05
CA SER A 523 -7.54 -2.30 6.64
C SER A 523 -7.75 -3.46 7.61
N GLN A 524 -8.09 -3.18 8.88
CA GLN A 524 -8.35 -4.21 9.90
C GLN A 524 -9.63 -5.01 9.61
N PHE A 525 -10.57 -4.46 8.83
CA PHE A 525 -11.90 -5.02 8.62
C PHE A 525 -12.07 -5.75 7.28
N VAL A 526 -10.99 -5.87 6.49
CA VAL A 526 -10.96 -6.44 5.11
C VAL A 526 -11.36 -7.93 5.03
N ALA A 527 -11.43 -8.63 6.17
CA ALA A 527 -11.97 -9.98 6.25
C ALA A 527 -13.52 -10.00 6.33
N HIS A 528 -14.12 -9.11 7.12
CA HIS A 528 -15.54 -9.11 7.48
C HIS A 528 -16.11 -7.68 7.61
N PRO A 529 -16.20 -6.91 6.51
CA PRO A 529 -16.65 -5.53 6.56
C PRO A 529 -18.17 -5.43 6.84
N ARG A 530 -18.54 -4.27 7.37
CA ARG A 530 -19.91 -3.89 7.77
C ARG A 530 -20.27 -2.52 7.18
N GLN A 531 -21.50 -2.06 7.38
CA GLN A 531 -22.00 -0.85 6.76
C GLN A 531 -21.22 0.40 7.22
N THR A 532 -20.99 0.57 8.52
CA THR A 532 -20.17 1.67 9.06
C THR A 532 -18.72 1.65 8.53
N HIS A 533 -18.13 0.47 8.35
CA HIS A 533 -16.82 0.33 7.72
C HIS A 533 -16.80 0.85 6.28
N LEU A 534 -17.84 0.52 5.48
CA LEU A 534 -17.99 1.02 4.12
C LEU A 534 -18.25 2.53 4.08
N GLU A 535 -19.03 3.07 5.00
CA GLU A 535 -19.33 4.50 5.09
C GLU A 535 -18.11 5.33 5.47
N ALA A 536 -17.28 4.83 6.39
CA ALA A 536 -15.99 5.41 6.73
C ALA A 536 -14.99 5.34 5.55
N ALA A 537 -14.91 4.23 4.82
CA ALA A 537 -14.12 4.15 3.59
C ALA A 537 -14.64 5.11 2.50
N THR A 538 -15.97 5.24 2.38
CA THR A 538 -16.64 6.21 1.50
C THR A 538 -16.38 7.65 1.94
N ARG A 539 -16.16 7.93 3.23
CA ARG A 539 -15.72 9.25 3.71
C ARG A 539 -14.30 9.58 3.24
N VAL A 540 -13.37 8.62 3.28
CA VAL A 540 -12.03 8.80 2.70
C VAL A 540 -12.12 9.14 1.20
N VAL A 541 -12.96 8.43 0.42
CA VAL A 541 -13.14 8.74 -1.01
C VAL A 541 -13.81 10.12 -1.23
N ARG A 542 -14.77 10.51 -0.40
CA ARG A 542 -15.34 11.88 -0.41
C ARG A 542 -14.31 12.98 -0.12
N TYR A 543 -13.28 12.69 0.68
CA TYR A 543 -12.13 13.58 0.91
C TYR A 543 -11.12 13.55 -0.26
N LEU A 544 -10.93 12.41 -0.93
CA LEU A 544 -10.12 12.35 -2.14
C LEU A 544 -10.67 13.25 -3.27
N LYS A 545 -11.99 13.47 -3.32
CA LYS A 545 -12.63 14.41 -4.27
C LYS A 545 -12.24 15.88 -4.08
N THR A 546 -11.93 16.34 -2.86
CA THR A 546 -11.42 17.72 -2.65
C THR A 546 -9.93 17.86 -2.90
N THR A 547 -9.21 16.74 -2.93
CA THR A 547 -7.75 16.67 -2.91
C THR A 547 -7.20 15.88 -4.10
N LEU A 548 -7.89 15.95 -5.24
CA LEU A 548 -7.66 15.09 -6.42
C LEU A 548 -6.23 15.11 -6.95
N GLY A 549 -5.60 16.29 -6.99
CA GLY A 549 -4.22 16.48 -7.43
C GLY A 549 -3.17 16.52 -6.33
N GLN A 550 -3.57 16.23 -5.09
CA GLN A 550 -2.69 16.35 -3.94
C GLN A 550 -1.59 15.27 -3.96
N GLY A 551 -0.38 15.68 -3.60
CA GLY A 551 0.83 14.86 -3.59
C GLY A 551 1.88 15.44 -2.65
N ILE A 552 3.08 14.85 -2.65
CA ILE A 552 4.19 15.33 -1.82
C ILE A 552 5.20 16.14 -2.63
N MET A 553 5.73 17.19 -2.02
CA MET A 553 6.77 18.05 -2.55
C MET A 553 8.15 17.62 -2.05
N LEU A 554 9.08 17.44 -2.98
CA LEU A 554 10.51 17.24 -2.74
C LEU A 554 11.22 18.57 -3.05
N PRO A 555 11.42 19.48 -2.07
CA PRO A 555 12.00 20.79 -2.33
C PRO A 555 13.49 20.74 -2.66
N LYS A 556 13.89 21.63 -3.58
CA LYS A 556 15.27 22.00 -3.89
C LYS A 556 15.93 22.70 -2.71
N GLU A 557 15.21 23.61 -2.07
CA GLU A 557 15.65 24.31 -0.87
C GLU A 557 15.63 23.41 0.38
N GLY A 558 16.32 23.85 1.43
CA GLY A 558 16.65 23.04 2.61
C GLY A 558 17.86 22.14 2.36
N GLY A 559 18.77 22.08 3.34
CA GLY A 559 20.00 21.26 3.27
C GLY A 559 19.73 19.76 3.32
N THR A 560 20.78 18.94 3.42
CA THR A 560 20.66 17.46 3.44
C THR A 560 20.54 16.87 4.85
N GLN A 561 19.79 17.53 5.74
CA GLN A 561 19.59 17.07 7.13
C GLN A 561 18.34 16.21 7.27
N LEU A 562 18.45 15.07 7.95
CA LEU A 562 17.35 14.18 8.29
C LEU A 562 16.68 14.60 9.60
N VAL A 563 15.36 14.71 9.58
CA VAL A 563 14.50 15.04 10.73
C VAL A 563 13.39 14.01 10.84
N ALA A 564 13.07 13.57 12.05
CA ALA A 564 12.04 12.58 12.32
C ALA A 564 11.02 13.08 13.35
N TYR A 565 9.80 12.55 13.25
CA TYR A 565 8.68 12.79 14.16
C TYR A 565 8.09 11.44 14.56
N CYS A 566 7.79 11.26 15.86
CA CYS A 566 7.10 10.08 16.38
C CYS A 566 6.00 10.47 17.38
N ASP A 567 4.90 9.71 17.38
CA ASP A 567 3.73 9.86 18.26
C ASP A 567 3.04 8.49 18.39
N SER A 568 2.18 8.31 19.39
CA SER A 568 1.33 7.13 19.53
C SER A 568 -0.12 7.44 19.91
N ASP A 569 -1.05 6.57 19.50
CA ASP A 569 -2.32 6.46 20.23
C ASP A 569 -2.11 5.59 21.49
N TRP A 570 -2.64 6.01 22.65
CA TRP A 570 -2.68 5.15 23.84
C TRP A 570 -4.02 4.41 23.89
N MET A 571 -3.98 3.07 23.86
CA MET A 571 -5.16 2.20 23.81
C MET A 571 -6.15 2.47 22.66
N GLY A 572 -5.75 3.11 21.56
CA GLY A 572 -6.69 3.63 20.55
C GLY A 572 -7.51 2.56 19.82
N CYS A 573 -7.06 1.30 19.78
CA CYS A 573 -7.86 0.18 19.27
C CYS A 573 -8.79 -0.39 20.36
N PRO A 574 -10.12 -0.17 20.33
CA PRO A 574 -11.02 -0.58 21.43
C PRO A 574 -11.04 -2.09 21.65
N LEU A 575 -11.00 -2.85 20.55
CA LEU A 575 -11.08 -4.31 20.49
C LEU A 575 -9.87 -5.04 21.07
N THR A 576 -8.69 -4.40 21.11
CA THR A 576 -7.43 -5.07 21.51
C THR A 576 -6.64 -4.31 22.57
N ARG A 577 -7.04 -3.07 22.90
CA ARG A 577 -6.33 -2.08 23.73
C ARG A 577 -4.87 -1.83 23.33
N ARG A 578 -4.45 -2.32 22.16
CA ARG A 578 -3.12 -2.04 21.59
C ARG A 578 -3.11 -0.64 21.01
N SER A 579 -2.03 0.05 21.36
CA SER A 579 -1.63 1.35 20.83
C SER A 579 -1.28 1.30 19.33
N ARG A 580 -1.16 2.47 18.71
CA ARG A 580 -0.70 2.67 17.32
C ARG A 580 0.50 3.58 17.30
N THR A 581 1.58 3.16 16.64
CA THR A 581 2.74 4.01 16.35
C THR A 581 2.51 4.77 15.04
N GLY A 582 2.71 6.08 15.08
CA GLY A 582 2.87 6.95 13.92
C GLY A 582 4.32 7.43 13.82
N TYR A 583 4.89 7.46 12.62
CA TYR A 583 6.15 8.18 12.38
C TYR A 583 6.25 8.81 11.00
N PHE A 584 6.98 9.92 10.93
CA PHE A 584 7.18 10.72 9.72
C PHE A 584 8.64 11.18 9.63
N LEU A 585 9.32 10.92 8.52
CA LEU A 585 10.71 11.32 8.27
C LEU A 585 10.78 12.31 7.11
N MET A 586 11.53 13.39 7.31
CA MET A 586 11.80 14.43 6.32
C MET A 586 13.31 14.53 6.08
N PHE A 587 13.74 14.48 4.82
CA PHE A 587 15.11 14.72 4.40
C PHE A 587 15.19 16.09 3.74
N GLY A 588 15.71 17.08 4.47
CA GLY A 588 15.85 18.45 3.95
C GLY A 588 14.54 19.10 3.53
N GLY A 589 13.47 18.88 4.28
CA GLY A 589 12.12 19.35 3.95
C GLY A 589 11.32 18.41 3.02
N ALA A 590 11.94 17.41 2.39
CA ALA A 590 11.23 16.43 1.57
C ALA A 590 10.69 15.27 2.42
N PRO A 591 9.40 14.91 2.33
CA PRO A 591 8.84 13.79 3.09
C PRO A 591 9.19 12.45 2.42
N VAL A 592 9.98 11.63 3.11
CA VAL A 592 10.68 10.48 2.51
C VAL A 592 10.21 9.13 3.05
N SER A 593 9.78 9.06 4.32
CA SER A 593 9.15 7.86 4.88
C SER A 593 8.05 8.24 5.88
N TRP A 594 7.01 7.42 5.96
CA TRP A 594 5.91 7.59 6.91
C TRP A 594 5.19 6.27 7.17
N LYS A 595 4.55 6.15 8.35
CA LYS A 595 3.86 4.92 8.74
C LYS A 595 2.78 5.17 9.79
N SER A 596 1.72 4.36 9.71
CA SER A 596 0.73 4.17 10.77
C SER A 596 0.57 2.68 11.02
N LYS A 597 0.97 2.18 12.20
CA LYS A 597 0.96 0.74 12.50
C LYS A 597 0.49 0.47 13.93
N LYS A 598 -0.51 -0.39 14.09
CA LYS A 598 -0.91 -0.93 15.40
C LYS A 598 0.25 -1.74 16.02
N GLN A 599 0.56 -1.45 17.28
CA GLN A 599 1.64 -2.10 18.03
C GLN A 599 1.33 -3.60 18.23
N SER A 600 2.38 -4.41 18.39
CA SER A 600 2.29 -5.86 18.60
C SER A 600 1.84 -6.23 20.02
N VAL A 601 2.12 -5.36 20.99
CA VAL A 601 1.88 -5.53 22.43
C VAL A 601 0.87 -4.48 22.92
N VAL A 602 0.28 -4.69 24.11
CA VAL A 602 -0.54 -3.68 24.81
C VAL A 602 0.35 -2.90 25.77
N SER A 603 0.38 -1.58 25.62
CA SER A 603 1.22 -0.68 26.43
C SER A 603 0.49 -0.25 27.70
N ARG A 604 1.14 -0.45 28.87
CA ARG A 604 0.60 -0.22 30.21
C ARG A 604 0.45 1.26 30.56
N SER A 605 1.15 2.15 29.86
CA SER A 605 1.04 3.61 29.99
C SER A 605 1.18 4.30 28.64
N SER A 606 0.79 5.58 28.57
CA SER A 606 1.06 6.44 27.41
C SER A 606 2.55 6.58 27.14
N ALA A 607 3.35 6.84 28.17
CA ALA A 607 4.82 6.93 28.06
C ALA A 607 5.44 5.66 27.46
N GLU A 608 4.92 4.47 27.76
CA GLU A 608 5.36 3.22 27.14
C GLU A 608 4.96 3.14 25.65
N ALA A 609 3.73 3.53 25.31
CA ALA A 609 3.25 3.53 23.92
C ALA A 609 4.09 4.48 23.04
N GLU A 610 4.44 5.65 23.58
CA GLU A 610 5.35 6.62 22.96
C GLU A 610 6.77 6.08 22.84
N TYR A 611 7.29 5.44 23.89
CA TYR A 611 8.64 4.89 23.83
C TYR A 611 8.77 3.78 22.76
N ARG A 612 7.74 2.92 22.62
CA ARG A 612 7.65 1.94 21.53
C ARG A 612 7.53 2.59 20.16
N ALA A 613 6.87 3.75 20.05
CA ALA A 613 6.84 4.55 18.82
C ALA A 613 8.21 5.18 18.51
N MET A 614 8.92 5.67 19.52
CA MET A 614 10.28 6.19 19.43
C MET A 614 11.25 5.10 18.93
N ALA A 615 11.29 3.93 19.58
CA ALA A 615 12.15 2.80 19.18
C ALA A 615 11.89 2.30 17.73
N ALA A 616 10.62 2.23 17.32
CA ALA A 616 10.25 1.91 15.94
C ALA A 616 10.71 3.00 14.93
N THR A 617 10.75 4.27 15.35
CA THR A 617 11.22 5.39 14.53
C THR A 617 12.74 5.42 14.45
N VAL A 618 13.45 5.17 15.55
CA VAL A 618 14.92 5.02 15.58
C VAL A 618 15.37 3.91 14.63
N SER A 619 14.67 2.78 14.61
CA SER A 619 14.93 1.70 13.65
C SER A 619 14.84 2.15 12.17
N GLU A 620 13.89 3.01 11.82
CA GLU A 620 13.78 3.60 10.47
C GLU A 620 14.91 4.61 10.22
N ILE A 621 15.23 5.48 11.20
CA ILE A 621 16.32 6.46 11.11
C ILE A 621 17.67 5.79 10.81
N LEU A 622 18.02 4.71 11.52
CA LEU A 622 19.30 4.03 11.33
C LEU A 622 19.43 3.44 9.91
N TRP A 623 18.41 2.73 9.43
CA TRP A 623 18.37 2.24 8.05
C TRP A 623 18.46 3.39 7.04
N PHE A 624 17.81 4.53 7.31
CA PHE A 624 17.87 5.71 6.46
C PHE A 624 19.27 6.38 6.46
N ARG A 625 19.95 6.43 7.61
CA ARG A 625 21.34 6.92 7.72
C ARG A 625 22.32 6.02 6.95
N TRP A 626 22.11 4.70 6.94
CA TRP A 626 22.88 3.78 6.09
C TRP A 626 22.62 4.03 4.60
N LEU A 627 21.36 4.12 4.17
CA LEU A 627 20.99 4.42 2.78
C LEU A 627 21.59 5.76 2.31
N LEU A 628 21.49 6.82 3.12
CA LEU A 628 22.08 8.12 2.82
C LEU A 628 23.61 8.08 2.74
N THR A 629 24.26 7.20 3.51
CA THR A 629 25.71 7.01 3.46
C THR A 629 26.14 6.32 2.15
N GLU A 630 25.39 5.31 1.69
CA GLU A 630 25.61 4.70 0.36
C GLU A 630 25.34 5.67 -0.79
N LEU A 631 24.30 6.52 -0.66
CA LEU A 631 23.96 7.61 -1.58
C LEU A 631 24.90 8.84 -1.50
N ASP A 632 26.07 8.72 -0.88
CA ASP A 632 27.10 9.77 -0.80
C ASP A 632 26.62 11.06 -0.09
N ALA A 633 25.63 10.95 0.80
CA ALA A 633 25.04 12.03 1.60
C ALA A 633 24.99 11.71 3.12
N PRO A 634 26.10 11.23 3.72
CA PRO A 634 26.11 10.72 5.10
C PRO A 634 25.71 11.79 6.11
N GLN A 635 24.87 11.39 7.07
CA GLN A 635 24.43 12.23 8.18
C GLN A 635 25.53 12.28 9.25
N LYS A 636 26.21 13.42 9.38
CA LYS A 636 27.27 13.61 10.40
C LYS A 636 26.68 13.94 11.76
N ASP A 637 25.68 14.80 11.78
CA ASP A 637 25.02 15.27 12.99
C ASP A 637 24.00 14.24 13.51
N PRO A 638 23.57 14.33 14.79
CA PRO A 638 22.49 13.52 15.32
C PRO A 638 21.17 13.81 14.58
N THR A 639 20.40 12.79 14.25
CA THR A 639 19.07 12.98 13.66
C THR A 639 18.08 13.46 14.72
N THR A 640 17.59 14.69 14.58
CA THR A 640 16.56 15.25 15.48
C THR A 640 15.28 14.42 15.40
N LEU A 641 14.86 13.89 16.55
CA LEU A 641 13.67 13.05 16.71
C LEU A 641 12.65 13.75 17.62
N PHE A 642 11.63 14.34 17.00
CA PHE A 642 10.58 15.08 17.71
C PHE A 642 9.56 14.15 18.36
N CYS A 643 9.44 14.28 19.68
CA CYS A 643 8.45 13.63 20.55
C CYS A 643 7.95 14.69 21.54
N ASP A 644 6.63 14.86 21.66
CA ASP A 644 6.04 15.79 22.61
C ASP A 644 6.02 15.21 24.04
N ASN A 645 5.73 13.91 24.18
CA ASN A 645 5.71 13.20 25.46
C ASN A 645 7.03 13.33 26.24
N GLU A 646 6.94 14.02 27.38
CA GLU A 646 8.10 14.33 28.20
C GLU A 646 8.68 13.11 28.93
N ALA A 647 7.84 12.22 29.45
CA ALA A 647 8.30 11.02 30.14
C ALA A 647 9.09 10.10 29.20
N ALA A 648 8.66 9.94 27.94
CA ALA A 648 9.40 9.17 26.94
C ALA A 648 10.77 9.80 26.63
N ARG A 649 10.86 11.13 26.50
CA ARG A 649 12.13 11.85 26.32
C ARG A 649 13.06 11.70 27.54
N HIS A 650 12.53 11.79 28.77
CA HIS A 650 13.34 11.59 29.98
C HIS A 650 13.88 10.17 30.12
N ILE A 651 13.11 9.14 29.73
CA ILE A 651 13.58 7.74 29.74
C ILE A 651 14.67 7.51 28.68
N ALA A 652 14.63 8.22 27.54
CA ALA A 652 15.62 8.13 26.47
C ALA A 652 16.94 8.83 26.84
N ASN A 653 16.87 9.95 27.57
CA ASN A 653 18.04 10.73 27.95
C ASN A 653 18.68 10.33 29.29
N ASN A 654 17.94 9.66 30.21
CA ASN A 654 18.43 9.31 31.55
C ASN A 654 18.37 7.79 31.81
N PRO A 655 19.45 7.14 32.28
CA PRO A 655 19.48 5.70 32.50
C PRO A 655 18.63 5.24 33.70
N VAL A 656 18.50 6.10 34.73
CA VAL A 656 18.04 5.78 36.10
C VAL A 656 16.64 5.14 36.18
N PHE A 657 15.77 5.37 35.20
CA PHE A 657 14.43 4.77 35.16
C PHE A 657 14.46 3.28 34.76
N HIS A 658 14.69 2.38 35.73
CA HIS A 658 14.70 0.92 35.54
C HIS A 658 13.50 0.16 36.10
N GLU A 659 12.89 0.58 37.21
CA GLU A 659 11.81 -0.23 37.82
C GLU A 659 10.51 -0.27 37.01
N ARG A 660 10.13 0.87 36.44
CA ARG A 660 8.85 1.07 35.73
C ARG A 660 8.89 0.66 34.24
N THR A 661 10.05 0.20 33.76
CA THR A 661 10.39 0.01 32.34
C THR A 661 10.82 -1.41 31.97
N LYS A 662 10.86 -2.36 32.92
CA LYS A 662 11.33 -3.75 32.69
C LYS A 662 10.66 -4.46 31.50
N HIS A 663 9.38 -4.18 31.22
CA HIS A 663 8.63 -4.74 30.09
C HIS A 663 8.80 -4.00 28.73
N VAL A 664 9.65 -2.97 28.71
CA VAL A 664 10.20 -2.28 27.52
C VAL A 664 11.73 -2.22 27.53
N GLU A 665 12.40 -2.98 28.40
CA GLU A 665 13.84 -2.82 28.64
C GLU A 665 14.72 -2.92 27.37
N MET A 666 14.40 -3.83 26.44
CA MET A 666 15.08 -3.92 25.14
C MET A 666 14.87 -2.67 24.27
N ASP A 667 13.66 -2.12 24.25
CA ASP A 667 13.37 -0.86 23.54
C ASP A 667 14.16 0.29 24.20
N CYS A 668 14.23 0.32 25.54
CA CYS A 668 14.96 1.31 26.33
C CYS A 668 16.47 1.31 26.07
N HIS A 669 17.14 0.16 26.20
CA HIS A 669 18.58 0.03 25.91
C HIS A 669 18.87 0.40 24.45
N PHE A 670 18.08 -0.12 23.49
CA PHE A 670 18.26 0.18 22.07
C PHE A 670 18.15 1.67 21.75
N VAL A 671 17.20 2.41 22.33
CA VAL A 671 17.10 3.86 22.07
C VAL A 671 18.22 4.63 22.77
N ARG A 672 18.56 4.30 24.03
CA ARG A 672 19.62 4.97 24.80
C ARG A 672 20.98 4.86 24.12
N GLU A 673 21.34 3.66 23.65
CA GLU A 673 22.56 3.41 22.86
C GLU A 673 22.72 4.40 21.70
N ARG A 674 21.61 4.82 21.06
CA ARG A 674 21.60 5.74 19.90
C ARG A 674 21.62 7.21 20.26
N VAL A 675 21.17 7.56 21.47
CA VAL A 675 21.37 8.90 22.06
C VAL A 675 22.84 9.05 22.45
N GLU A 676 23.41 8.04 23.13
CA GLU A 676 24.79 7.99 23.58
C GLU A 676 25.79 7.94 22.40
N SER A 677 25.50 7.16 21.35
CA SER A 677 26.27 7.14 20.10
C SER A 677 26.14 8.43 19.25
N LYS A 678 25.23 9.34 19.64
CA LYS A 678 24.88 10.58 18.92
C LYS A 678 24.33 10.35 17.51
N GLU A 679 23.71 9.19 17.26
CA GLU A 679 22.98 8.93 16.01
C GLU A 679 21.61 9.62 15.98
N ILE A 680 20.99 9.85 17.14
CA ILE A 680 19.73 10.58 17.31
C ILE A 680 19.81 11.66 18.39
N LEU A 681 18.91 12.64 18.33
CA LEU A 681 18.70 13.65 19.37
C LEU A 681 17.20 13.78 19.68
N PRO A 682 16.71 13.23 20.82
CA PRO A 682 15.32 13.37 21.24
C PRO A 682 14.99 14.83 21.57
N ALA A 683 14.06 15.43 20.83
CA ALA A 683 13.71 16.84 20.92
C ALA A 683 12.22 17.04 21.28
N CYS A 684 11.94 18.05 22.10
CA CYS A 684 10.58 18.43 22.44
C CYS A 684 9.88 19.11 21.25
N ILE A 685 8.58 18.88 21.10
CA ILE A 685 7.71 19.65 20.19
C ILE A 685 6.36 19.93 20.86
N LYS A 686 5.70 21.04 20.50
CA LYS A 686 4.29 21.28 20.89
C LYS A 686 3.39 20.37 20.06
N SER A 687 2.41 19.69 20.64
CA SER A 687 1.54 18.73 19.94
C SER A 687 0.78 19.35 18.76
N GLN A 688 0.42 20.64 18.82
CA GLN A 688 -0.15 21.39 17.68
C GLN A 688 0.74 21.39 16.42
N LEU A 689 2.06 21.19 16.59
CA LEU A 689 3.07 21.11 15.54
C LEU A 689 3.60 19.69 15.32
N GLN A 690 3.08 18.69 16.04
CA GLN A 690 3.47 17.29 15.92
C GLN A 690 2.90 16.72 14.61
N VAL A 691 3.81 16.36 13.70
CA VAL A 691 3.43 15.87 12.36
C VAL A 691 2.97 14.41 12.42
N ALA A 692 3.44 13.65 13.41
CA ALA A 692 3.06 12.25 13.58
C ALA A 692 1.61 12.06 14.10
N ASP A 693 0.96 13.10 14.65
CA ASP A 693 -0.46 13.11 15.05
C ASP A 693 -1.39 12.57 13.95
N LEU A 694 -1.16 13.01 12.73
CA LEU A 694 -1.94 12.65 11.54
C LEU A 694 -1.86 11.15 11.20
N LEU A 695 -0.90 10.43 11.79
CA LEU A 695 -0.64 9.01 11.58
C LEU A 695 -1.15 8.14 12.74
N THR A 696 -1.59 8.73 13.85
CA THR A 696 -2.04 8.04 15.08
C THR A 696 -3.52 8.29 15.39
N LYS A 697 -4.05 9.47 15.08
CA LYS A 697 -5.43 9.87 15.38
C LYS A 697 -6.08 10.62 14.22
N ALA A 698 -7.42 10.58 14.15
CA ALA A 698 -8.19 11.39 13.20
C ALA A 698 -8.23 12.85 13.67
N LEU A 699 -7.96 13.79 12.75
CA LEU A 699 -7.85 15.22 13.03
C LEU A 699 -8.95 16.02 12.33
N GLY A 700 -9.39 17.12 12.96
CA GLY A 700 -10.34 18.06 12.39
C GLY A 700 -9.73 18.89 11.25
N GLY A 701 -10.57 19.47 10.39
CA GLY A 701 -10.15 20.09 9.13
C GLY A 701 -9.04 21.15 9.24
N SER A 702 -9.11 22.03 10.25
CA SER A 702 -8.11 23.09 10.47
C SER A 702 -6.73 22.56 10.85
N GLN A 703 -6.66 21.65 11.85
CA GLN A 703 -5.41 21.01 12.26
C GLN A 703 -4.85 20.11 11.14
N LEU A 704 -5.73 19.39 10.44
CA LEU A 704 -5.37 18.59 9.26
C LEU A 704 -4.70 19.46 8.19
N GLN A 705 -5.30 20.60 7.83
CA GLN A 705 -4.76 21.52 6.83
C GLN A 705 -3.40 22.11 7.26
N SER A 706 -3.26 22.52 8.52
CA SER A 706 -2.00 23.05 9.06
C SER A 706 -0.87 22.02 9.02
N LEU A 707 -1.11 20.79 9.49
CA LEU A 707 -0.11 19.73 9.45
C LEU A 707 0.15 19.21 8.02
N THR A 708 -0.83 19.25 7.12
CA THR A 708 -0.68 18.92 5.70
C THR A 708 0.37 19.82 5.03
N VAL A 709 0.30 21.14 5.27
CA VAL A 709 1.33 22.08 4.78
C VAL A 709 2.69 21.75 5.37
N LYS A 710 2.77 21.48 6.69
CA LYS A 710 4.03 21.11 7.36
C LYS A 710 4.62 19.77 6.89
N MET A 711 3.80 18.83 6.41
CA MET A 711 4.25 17.59 5.77
C MET A 711 4.91 17.80 4.40
N GLY A 712 4.87 19.02 3.84
CA GLY A 712 5.29 19.26 2.45
C GLY A 712 4.30 18.68 1.44
N ILE A 713 3.01 18.61 1.79
CA ILE A 713 1.96 18.16 0.87
C ILE A 713 1.45 19.37 0.07
N THR A 714 1.39 19.23 -1.25
CA THR A 714 0.95 20.28 -2.19
C THR A 714 -0.08 19.74 -3.18
N ASN A 715 -0.83 20.63 -3.83
CA ASN A 715 -1.83 20.25 -4.85
C ASN A 715 -1.67 21.13 -6.09
N LEU A 716 -0.88 20.66 -7.07
CA LEU A 716 -0.66 21.34 -8.36
C LEU A 716 -1.92 21.41 -9.25
N HIS A 717 -3.03 20.82 -8.83
CA HIS A 717 -4.30 20.84 -9.55
C HIS A 717 -5.44 21.43 -8.72
N ALA A 718 -5.13 22.21 -7.68
CA ALA A 718 -6.13 23.06 -7.03
C ALA A 718 -6.63 24.11 -8.05
N PRO A 719 -7.94 24.41 -8.11
CA PRO A 719 -8.41 25.60 -8.79
C PRO A 719 -7.87 26.85 -8.07
N THR A 720 -7.42 27.82 -8.86
CA THR A 720 -7.01 29.17 -8.44
C THR A 720 -8.22 30.08 -8.30
#